data_AF-A0A9W8LI43-F1
#
_entry.id   AF-A0A9W8LI43-F1
#
_cell.length_a   1.000
_cell.length_b   1.000
_cell.length_c   1.000
_cell.angle_alpha   90.00
_cell.angle_beta   90.00
_cell.angle_gamma   90.00
#
_symmetry.space_group_name_H-M   'P 1'
#
loop_
_entity.id
_entity.type
_entity.pdbx_description
1 polymer ?
#
loop_
_entity_poly.entity_id
_entity_poly.type
_entity_poly.pdbx_seq_one_letter_code
_entity_poly.pdbx_strand_id
1 'polypeptide(L)'
;MQTDTDFSTDAELSSRIVTPGSAITSDPMYMRGHGTFTERDTIYSSVSGVVERINKLVSVRSLKQRYSGEVGDIVVGRITEVGSKRWRVDVNSRQDGVLMLSSINLPGGILRRKSESDELQMRTFFAEGDLVFAEVQLNTPAGLSLHTRSIQYGKLRNGQLITVFPQLVPRSRNHFHSLPCGVDVVIGVNGYIWVSKQVPASKVEENAELIYSDKNDPISDHEREAIARVANCISLLNRLYVKITDASIMYAYEESLQHLVKDLLTKRVAVDLAHSIAVSNMTLESKAMDLSSVELVEPEAEIIENASNIHNEDMNGARSRIYQLYLSHQKWLVGSVLLILALSVSLGLPVRPGESRLSRMQSLFGILVLTVILAATSRNRQKINWRTVISGYYMQFILGCIVMKTKWGSSLFTWLANTVSSFLSFSRFGTELLFGQGALQSGAIALTMFPVIIFFAAFVQVMYYLGAVQWVLRHLGWFFYKTLGTSNAESIVASASPFVGQSENTLLVMDYLEQMTNSELHACMTAGFATISGSVFQAYVVLGVDAKNLITACIMSIPCSLALSKIRYPESDQPARHSPTVKPKKREREVNILHALGNGAATGVHLSLLILATIIGMVSLIYAVNFGLTWLGQFIGISSLRLELILGYMLYPLTWLLGVPSKDVLQVSQLLGLKLVANEFVAYSQLTGVASGAAIQDTISPRALLIAQFALAGFANTGSVAQVIASIGSLAPSRKADVSRLAVSACLTGALATAMSAAIVSMIV
;
A
#
# COMPACT_ATOMS: atom_id res chain seq x y z
N MET A 1 2.82 45.35 -11.04
CA MET A 1 1.62 46.10 -11.42
C MET A 1 0.44 45.19 -11.11
N GLN A 2 -0.11 45.33 -9.90
CA GLN A 2 -1.35 44.67 -9.47
C GLN A 2 -2.49 45.38 -10.20
N THR A 3 -3.22 44.66 -11.05
CA THR A 3 -4.55 45.10 -11.47
C THR A 3 -5.54 44.52 -10.46
N ASP A 4 -5.81 45.32 -9.42
CA ASP A 4 -7.00 45.17 -8.60
C ASP A 4 -8.21 45.45 -9.50
N THR A 5 -9.01 44.43 -9.73
CA THR A 5 -10.36 44.59 -10.24
C THR A 5 -11.25 43.78 -9.31
N ASP A 6 -11.72 44.45 -8.26
CA ASP A 6 -12.85 43.99 -7.45
C ASP A 6 -14.12 44.17 -8.30
N PHE A 7 -14.71 43.06 -8.73
CA PHE A 7 -15.91 43.03 -9.57
C PHE A 7 -17.14 42.89 -8.68
N SER A 8 -18.03 43.89 -8.72
CA SER A 8 -19.07 44.13 -7.70
C SER A 8 -20.50 43.76 -8.12
N THR A 9 -20.71 42.99 -9.20
CA THR A 9 -22.06 42.55 -9.59
C THR A 9 -22.22 41.03 -9.66
N ASP A 10 -23.31 40.54 -9.04
CA ASP A 10 -23.63 39.12 -8.92
C ASP A 10 -23.87 38.41 -10.28
N ALA A 11 -24.18 39.17 -11.34
CA ALA A 11 -24.46 38.64 -12.68
C ALA A 11 -23.19 38.39 -13.53
N GLU A 12 -22.15 39.22 -13.39
CA GLU A 12 -20.91 39.14 -14.21
C GLU A 12 -20.03 37.94 -13.85
N LEU A 13 -20.17 37.39 -12.64
CA LEU A 13 -19.36 36.26 -12.17
C LEU A 13 -19.80 34.91 -12.73
N SER A 14 -21.06 34.74 -13.17
CA SER A 14 -21.63 33.42 -13.55
C SER A 14 -21.39 33.02 -15.02
N SER A 15 -20.96 33.95 -15.87
CA SER A 15 -20.65 33.73 -17.30
C SER A 15 -19.15 33.74 -17.61
N ARG A 16 -18.30 33.95 -16.59
CA ARG A 16 -16.86 34.14 -16.77
C ARG A 16 -16.14 32.82 -17.05
N ILE A 17 -15.47 32.76 -18.20
CA ILE A 17 -14.51 31.68 -18.51
C ILE A 17 -13.18 31.98 -17.81
N VAL A 18 -12.65 31.00 -17.09
CA VAL A 18 -11.39 31.09 -16.34
C VAL A 18 -10.43 29.98 -16.75
N THR A 19 -9.13 30.22 -16.56
CA THR A 19 -8.05 29.24 -16.78
C THR A 19 -7.43 28.81 -15.44
N PRO A 20 -6.71 27.67 -15.37
CA PRO A 20 -6.01 27.26 -14.15
C PRO A 20 -5.08 28.37 -13.65
N GLY A 21 -5.19 28.72 -12.37
CA GLY A 21 -4.44 29.80 -11.73
C GLY A 21 -5.10 31.18 -11.79
N SER A 22 -6.24 31.34 -12.48
CA SER A 22 -7.00 32.60 -12.47
C SER A 22 -7.67 32.81 -11.10
N ALA A 23 -7.51 33.99 -10.51
CA ALA A 23 -8.24 34.39 -9.30
C ALA A 23 -9.73 34.57 -9.63
N ILE A 24 -10.60 33.99 -8.80
CA ILE A 24 -12.06 34.05 -8.96
C ILE A 24 -12.66 35.07 -7.99
N THR A 25 -12.37 34.93 -6.69
CA THR A 25 -12.84 35.86 -5.65
C THR A 25 -11.97 35.77 -4.40
N SER A 26 -11.80 36.90 -3.70
CA SER A 26 -11.14 37.06 -2.40
C SER A 26 -12.13 37.28 -1.26
N ASP A 27 -13.44 37.28 -1.54
CA ASP A 27 -14.47 37.55 -0.54
C ASP A 27 -14.69 36.32 0.37
N PRO A 28 -14.50 36.45 1.70
CA PRO A 28 -14.64 35.35 2.65
C PRO A 28 -16.09 34.83 2.79
N MET A 29 -17.09 35.52 2.24
CA MET A 29 -18.47 35.05 2.18
C MET A 29 -18.62 33.84 1.26
N TYR A 30 -17.70 33.65 0.31
CA TYR A 30 -17.71 32.53 -0.63
C TYR A 30 -16.85 31.36 -0.16
N MET A 31 -17.40 30.17 -0.33
CA MET A 31 -16.77 28.89 -0.04
C MET A 31 -16.29 28.24 -1.33
N ARG A 32 -15.12 27.59 -1.27
CA ARG A 32 -14.55 26.85 -2.39
C ARG A 32 -15.46 25.68 -2.80
N GLY A 33 -15.77 25.63 -4.09
CA GLY A 33 -16.45 24.52 -4.77
C GLY A 33 -15.47 23.69 -5.61
N HIS A 34 -16.01 22.75 -6.37
CA HIS A 34 -15.20 21.91 -7.26
C HIS A 34 -14.54 22.73 -8.38
N GLY A 35 -13.37 22.31 -8.85
CA GLY A 35 -12.62 23.07 -9.86
C GLY A 35 -11.90 24.30 -9.32
N THR A 36 -11.85 24.51 -8.00
CA THR A 36 -11.16 25.64 -7.36
C THR A 36 -10.18 25.18 -6.27
N PHE A 37 -9.20 26.03 -5.95
CA PHE A 37 -8.32 25.89 -4.78
C PHE A 37 -8.16 27.24 -4.07
N THR A 38 -7.79 27.22 -2.79
CA THR A 38 -7.65 28.45 -1.99
C THR A 38 -6.17 28.65 -1.65
N GLU A 39 -5.66 29.85 -1.89
CA GLU A 39 -4.33 30.27 -1.49
C GLU A 39 -4.40 31.72 -0.98
N ARG A 40 -3.93 31.97 0.25
CA ARG A 40 -3.95 33.30 0.90
C ARG A 40 -5.34 33.97 0.86
N ASP A 41 -6.37 33.24 1.30
CA ASP A 41 -7.78 33.68 1.35
C ASP A 41 -8.40 34.09 0.01
N THR A 42 -7.74 33.81 -1.12
CA THR A 42 -8.31 33.98 -2.46
C THR A 42 -8.61 32.62 -3.08
N ILE A 43 -9.80 32.48 -3.69
CA ILE A 43 -10.22 31.31 -4.45
C ILE A 43 -9.70 31.44 -5.88
N TYR A 44 -8.87 30.49 -6.30
CA TYR A 44 -8.33 30.38 -7.66
C TYR A 44 -8.95 29.21 -8.40
N SER A 45 -9.04 29.31 -9.72
CA SER A 45 -9.43 28.18 -10.56
C SER A 45 -8.31 27.14 -10.65
N SER A 46 -8.65 25.87 -10.54
CA SER A 46 -7.73 24.74 -10.81
C SER A 46 -7.91 24.15 -12.22
N VAL A 47 -8.94 24.57 -12.97
CA VAL A 47 -9.31 24.01 -14.27
C VAL A 47 -9.72 25.10 -15.26
N SER A 48 -9.64 24.85 -16.57
CA SER A 48 -10.27 25.75 -17.55
C SER A 48 -11.76 25.49 -17.61
N GLY A 49 -12.59 26.51 -17.41
CA GLY A 49 -14.03 26.33 -17.24
C GLY A 49 -14.83 27.61 -17.08
N VAL A 50 -16.16 27.47 -16.98
CA VAL A 50 -17.07 28.56 -16.63
C VAL A 50 -17.26 28.57 -15.11
N VAL A 51 -17.18 29.75 -14.50
CA VAL A 51 -17.44 29.90 -13.06
C VAL A 51 -18.94 29.68 -12.80
N GLU A 52 -19.26 28.71 -11.95
CA GLU A 52 -20.63 28.45 -11.48
C GLU A 52 -20.73 28.80 -10.00
N ARG A 53 -21.74 29.61 -9.67
CA ARG A 53 -22.03 29.99 -8.29
C ARG A 53 -23.40 29.47 -7.88
N ILE A 54 -23.43 28.74 -6.77
CA ILE A 54 -24.67 28.27 -6.14
C ILE A 54 -24.63 28.73 -4.69
N ASN A 55 -25.46 29.73 -4.34
CA ASN A 55 -25.45 30.40 -3.04
C ASN A 55 -24.06 30.99 -2.71
N LYS A 56 -23.43 30.48 -1.66
CA LYS A 56 -22.08 30.84 -1.23
C LYS A 56 -21.00 29.96 -1.84
N LEU A 57 -21.35 28.92 -2.61
CA LEU A 57 -20.39 27.98 -3.18
C LEU A 57 -19.95 28.46 -4.57
N VAL A 58 -18.63 28.63 -4.77
CA VAL A 58 -18.03 29.03 -6.06
C VAL A 58 -17.25 27.85 -6.63
N SER A 59 -17.71 27.32 -7.76
CA SER A 59 -17.08 26.22 -8.50
C SER A 59 -16.70 26.65 -9.90
N VAL A 60 -15.83 25.89 -10.56
CA VAL A 60 -15.53 26.06 -11.99
C VAL A 60 -15.93 24.80 -12.71
N ARG A 61 -16.96 24.89 -13.56
CA ARG A 61 -17.37 23.80 -14.45
C ARG A 61 -16.40 23.72 -15.60
N SER A 62 -15.58 22.67 -15.62
CA SER A 62 -14.55 22.50 -16.64
C SER A 62 -15.15 22.37 -18.04
N LEU A 63 -14.49 22.96 -19.05
CA LEU A 63 -14.87 22.81 -20.47
C LEU A 63 -14.67 21.39 -21.00
N LYS A 64 -13.83 20.58 -20.36
CA LYS A 64 -13.61 19.16 -20.67
C LYS A 64 -13.42 18.38 -19.39
N GLN A 65 -14.49 17.76 -18.91
CA GLN A 65 -14.44 16.89 -17.74
C GLN A 65 -14.68 15.42 -18.11
N ARG A 66 -13.92 14.50 -17.51
CA ARG A 66 -14.30 13.07 -17.49
C ARG A 66 -15.53 12.88 -16.61
N TYR A 67 -16.32 11.87 -16.94
CA TYR A 67 -17.52 11.54 -16.16
C TYR A 67 -17.16 11.29 -14.68
N SER A 68 -17.94 11.88 -13.78
CA SER A 68 -17.85 11.71 -12.33
C SER A 68 -19.21 11.23 -11.84
N GLY A 69 -19.34 9.92 -11.63
CA GLY A 69 -20.64 9.31 -11.34
C GLY A 69 -21.19 9.68 -9.97
N GLU A 70 -22.50 9.82 -9.90
CA GLU A 70 -23.28 9.92 -8.67
C GLU A 70 -24.15 8.67 -8.50
N VAL A 71 -24.58 8.41 -7.27
CA VAL A 71 -25.46 7.28 -6.99
C VAL A 71 -26.82 7.53 -7.68
N GLY A 72 -27.29 6.54 -8.44
CA GLY A 72 -28.48 6.64 -9.28
C GLY A 72 -28.21 7.11 -10.72
N ASP A 73 -26.98 7.49 -11.06
CA ASP A 73 -26.65 7.83 -12.46
C ASP A 73 -26.79 6.58 -13.35
N ILE A 74 -27.44 6.79 -14.50
CA ILE A 74 -27.60 5.78 -15.53
C ILE A 74 -26.43 5.86 -16.51
N VAL A 75 -25.76 4.74 -16.76
CA VAL A 75 -24.56 4.66 -17.59
C VAL A 75 -24.63 3.54 -18.61
N VAL A 76 -24.03 3.79 -19.77
CA VAL A 76 -23.69 2.74 -20.73
C VAL A 76 -22.21 2.43 -20.57
N GLY A 77 -21.82 1.16 -20.52
CA GLY A 77 -20.44 0.78 -20.31
C GLY A 77 -20.00 -0.38 -21.19
N ARG A 78 -18.69 -0.53 -21.38
CA ARG A 78 -18.11 -1.66 -22.12
C ARG A 78 -17.38 -2.59 -21.16
N ILE A 79 -17.66 -3.87 -21.22
CA ILE A 79 -16.95 -4.87 -20.42
C ILE A 79 -15.50 -4.94 -20.89
N THR A 80 -14.55 -4.66 -19.99
CA THR A 80 -13.11 -4.70 -20.29
C THR A 80 -12.47 -6.00 -19.85
N GLU A 81 -12.91 -6.54 -18.71
CA GLU A 81 -12.32 -7.74 -18.09
C GLU A 81 -13.39 -8.53 -17.31
N VAL A 82 -13.38 -9.86 -17.44
CA VAL A 82 -14.14 -10.77 -16.57
C VAL A 82 -13.22 -11.32 -15.48
N GLY A 83 -13.41 -10.90 -14.23
CA GLY A 83 -12.63 -11.35 -13.06
C GLY A 83 -13.44 -12.25 -12.12
N SER A 84 -12.84 -12.69 -11.00
CA SER A 84 -13.55 -13.50 -10.00
C SER A 84 -14.73 -12.73 -9.39
N LYS A 85 -15.94 -13.23 -9.62
CA LYS A 85 -17.24 -12.69 -9.15
C LYS A 85 -17.56 -11.25 -9.58
N ARG A 86 -16.82 -10.67 -10.53
CA ARG A 86 -17.04 -9.29 -11.02
C ARG A 86 -16.63 -9.07 -12.47
N TRP A 87 -17.29 -8.12 -13.13
CA TRP A 87 -16.87 -7.54 -14.39
C TRP A 87 -16.30 -6.14 -14.17
N ARG A 88 -15.21 -5.82 -14.88
CA ARG A 88 -14.78 -4.42 -15.04
C ARG A 88 -15.48 -3.83 -16.25
N VAL A 89 -15.94 -2.60 -16.10
CA VAL A 89 -16.76 -1.90 -17.09
C VAL A 89 -16.17 -0.53 -17.33
N ASP A 90 -15.70 -0.25 -18.54
CA ASP A 90 -15.34 1.11 -18.95
C ASP A 90 -16.62 1.95 -19.08
N VAL A 91 -16.74 2.94 -18.20
CA VAL A 91 -17.87 3.88 -18.15
C VAL A 91 -17.41 5.31 -18.36
N ASN A 92 -16.30 5.55 -19.08
CA ASN A 92 -15.80 6.90 -19.39
C ASN A 92 -15.45 7.78 -18.16
N SER A 93 -15.24 7.16 -16.99
CA SER A 93 -14.81 7.83 -15.77
C SER A 93 -13.28 7.80 -15.60
N ARG A 94 -12.79 8.28 -14.45
CA ARG A 94 -11.35 8.23 -14.11
C ARG A 94 -10.83 6.80 -13.90
N GLN A 95 -11.72 5.88 -13.52
CA GLN A 95 -11.47 4.46 -13.26
C GLN A 95 -12.61 3.63 -13.86
N ASP A 96 -12.36 2.36 -14.13
CA ASP A 96 -13.41 1.42 -14.55
C ASP A 96 -14.45 1.24 -13.44
N GLY A 97 -15.71 1.11 -13.84
CA GLY A 97 -16.78 0.63 -12.97
C GLY A 97 -16.64 -0.87 -12.69
N VAL A 98 -17.22 -1.32 -11.58
CA VAL A 98 -17.25 -2.72 -11.17
C VAL A 98 -18.71 -3.18 -11.10
N LEU A 99 -19.06 -4.16 -11.93
CA LEU A 99 -20.35 -4.85 -11.86
C LEU A 99 -20.15 -6.19 -11.16
N MET A 100 -20.75 -6.38 -9.99
CA MET A 100 -20.62 -7.63 -9.22
C MET A 100 -21.61 -8.69 -9.73
N LEU A 101 -21.22 -9.98 -9.67
CA LEU A 101 -22.12 -11.10 -9.96
C LEU A 101 -23.37 -11.11 -9.04
N SER A 102 -23.23 -10.62 -7.81
CA SER A 102 -24.34 -10.43 -6.87
C SER A 102 -25.30 -9.30 -7.25
N SER A 103 -24.89 -8.42 -8.17
CA SER A 103 -25.62 -7.20 -8.55
C SER A 103 -26.27 -7.30 -9.94
N ILE A 104 -26.22 -8.47 -10.57
CA ILE A 104 -26.95 -8.78 -11.80
C ILE A 104 -28.14 -9.71 -11.50
N ASN A 105 -29.20 -9.61 -12.30
CA ASN A 105 -30.25 -10.63 -12.32
C ASN A 105 -29.74 -11.92 -12.97
N LEU A 106 -30.35 -13.08 -12.66
CA LEU A 106 -30.09 -14.30 -13.43
C LEU A 106 -31.24 -14.50 -14.42
N PRO A 107 -31.01 -15.17 -15.56
CA PRO A 107 -32.08 -15.58 -16.46
C PRO A 107 -33.16 -16.34 -15.68
N GLY A 108 -34.42 -15.98 -15.90
CA GLY A 108 -35.60 -16.47 -15.16
C GLY A 108 -36.06 -15.59 -13.99
N GLY A 109 -35.40 -14.48 -13.69
CA GLY A 109 -35.87 -13.49 -12.69
C GLY A 109 -35.80 -13.96 -11.23
N ILE A 110 -35.24 -15.16 -10.97
CA ILE A 110 -35.16 -15.75 -9.63
C ILE A 110 -33.98 -15.14 -8.85
N LEU A 111 -34.29 -14.44 -7.77
CA LEU A 111 -33.32 -13.96 -6.78
C LEU A 111 -32.84 -15.11 -5.87
N ARG A 112 -31.98 -16.00 -6.41
CA ARG A 112 -31.30 -17.05 -5.62
C ARG A 112 -29.87 -16.67 -5.27
N ARG A 113 -29.37 -17.21 -4.16
CA ARG A 113 -27.96 -17.08 -3.76
C ARG A 113 -27.07 -17.61 -4.88
N LYS A 114 -26.16 -16.78 -5.38
CA LYS A 114 -25.26 -17.13 -6.49
C LYS A 114 -24.31 -18.25 -6.06
N SER A 115 -24.25 -19.29 -6.87
CA SER A 115 -23.48 -20.52 -6.66
C SER A 115 -22.15 -20.50 -7.42
N GLU A 116 -21.22 -21.39 -7.08
CA GLU A 116 -19.91 -21.48 -7.77
C GLU A 116 -20.06 -21.82 -9.26
N SER A 117 -21.13 -22.51 -9.65
CA SER A 117 -21.44 -22.74 -11.07
C SER A 117 -21.76 -21.46 -11.82
N ASP A 118 -22.38 -20.47 -11.18
CA ASP A 118 -22.69 -19.17 -11.79
C ASP A 118 -21.42 -18.34 -11.99
N GLU A 119 -20.41 -18.54 -11.13
CA GLU A 119 -19.08 -17.94 -11.30
C GLU A 119 -18.35 -18.51 -12.52
N LEU A 120 -18.44 -19.83 -12.75
CA LEU A 120 -17.90 -20.47 -13.95
C LEU A 120 -18.62 -20.05 -15.24
N GLN A 121 -19.90 -19.70 -15.15
CA GLN A 121 -20.73 -19.26 -16.29
C GLN A 121 -20.77 -17.74 -16.47
N MET A 122 -19.93 -16.97 -15.78
CA MET A 122 -19.94 -15.50 -15.86
C MET A 122 -19.75 -14.97 -17.29
N ARG A 123 -18.89 -15.62 -18.08
CA ARG A 123 -18.63 -15.24 -19.47
C ARG A 123 -19.86 -15.42 -20.37
N THR A 124 -20.81 -16.25 -19.97
CA THR A 124 -22.07 -16.47 -20.70
C THR A 124 -23.06 -15.32 -20.52
N PHE A 125 -22.97 -14.57 -19.41
CA PHE A 125 -23.81 -13.38 -19.18
C PHE A 125 -23.22 -12.14 -19.82
N PHE A 126 -21.91 -11.91 -19.61
CA PHE A 126 -21.17 -10.80 -20.19
C PHE A 126 -19.73 -11.23 -20.47
N ALA A 127 -19.29 -11.04 -21.72
CA ALA A 127 -17.92 -11.25 -22.19
C ALA A 127 -17.21 -9.92 -22.47
N GLU A 128 -15.88 -9.94 -22.57
CA GLU A 128 -15.10 -8.75 -22.91
C GLU A 128 -15.55 -8.17 -24.26
N GLY A 129 -15.73 -6.85 -24.30
CA GLY A 129 -16.22 -6.12 -25.46
C GLY A 129 -17.72 -5.88 -25.49
N ASP A 130 -18.51 -6.64 -24.70
CA ASP A 130 -19.96 -6.46 -24.58
C ASP A 130 -20.29 -5.07 -24.04
N LEU A 131 -21.42 -4.52 -24.50
CA LEU A 131 -21.96 -3.27 -23.98
C LEU A 131 -23.08 -3.56 -22.99
N VAL A 132 -23.02 -2.89 -21.85
CA VAL A 132 -23.96 -3.07 -20.75
C VAL A 132 -24.61 -1.75 -20.41
N PHE A 133 -25.91 -1.81 -20.18
CA PHE A 133 -26.70 -0.73 -19.61
C PHE A 133 -26.85 -0.96 -18.11
N ALA A 134 -26.37 -0.03 -17.28
CA ALA A 134 -26.30 -0.21 -15.83
C ALA A 134 -26.53 1.10 -15.07
N GLU A 135 -26.84 0.95 -13.78
CA GLU A 135 -27.02 2.07 -12.86
C GLU A 135 -25.91 2.07 -11.81
N VAL A 136 -25.45 3.27 -11.44
CA VAL A 136 -24.43 3.47 -10.40
C VAL A 136 -25.06 3.27 -9.02
N GLN A 137 -24.68 2.19 -8.36
CA GLN A 137 -25.13 1.86 -7.00
C GLN A 137 -24.39 2.65 -5.93
N LEU A 138 -23.06 2.72 -6.05
CA LEU A 138 -22.16 3.32 -5.08
C LEU A 138 -21.04 4.02 -5.82
N ASN A 139 -20.76 5.27 -5.44
CA ASN A 139 -19.53 5.95 -5.85
C ASN A 139 -18.51 5.85 -4.71
N THR A 140 -17.40 5.14 -4.95
CA THR A 140 -16.30 5.03 -4.00
C THR A 140 -15.00 5.58 -4.60
N PRO A 141 -14.03 6.00 -3.78
CA PRO A 141 -12.72 6.42 -4.30
C PRO A 141 -11.96 5.34 -5.07
N ALA A 142 -12.36 4.07 -4.95
CA ALA A 142 -11.78 2.91 -5.63
C ALA A 142 -12.47 2.57 -6.97
N GLY A 143 -13.54 3.29 -7.33
CA GLY A 143 -14.31 3.09 -8.56
C GLY A 143 -15.82 3.16 -8.34
N LEU A 144 -16.56 3.15 -9.44
CA LEU A 144 -18.03 3.12 -9.43
C LEU A 144 -18.51 1.66 -9.30
N SER A 145 -19.39 1.37 -8.35
CA SER A 145 -20.08 0.07 -8.29
C SER A 145 -21.37 0.16 -9.09
N LEU A 146 -21.56 -0.78 -10.02
CA LEU A 146 -22.71 -0.84 -10.92
C LEU A 146 -23.66 -1.97 -10.53
N HIS A 147 -24.93 -1.85 -10.92
CA HIS A 147 -25.90 -2.94 -10.86
C HIS A 147 -26.85 -2.95 -12.06
N THR A 148 -27.40 -4.14 -12.36
CA THR A 148 -28.40 -4.35 -13.42
C THR A 148 -29.64 -5.06 -12.86
N ARG A 149 -30.20 -4.51 -11.77
CA ARG A 149 -31.33 -5.12 -11.04
C ARG A 149 -32.71 -4.90 -11.69
N SER A 150 -32.85 -3.92 -12.58
CA SER A 150 -34.07 -3.77 -13.39
C SER A 150 -34.01 -4.71 -14.59
N ILE A 151 -35.16 -5.25 -15.00
CA ILE A 151 -35.31 -6.06 -16.23
C ILE A 151 -34.98 -5.24 -17.48
N GLN A 152 -35.10 -3.92 -17.39
CA GLN A 152 -34.73 -2.99 -18.45
C GLN A 152 -33.20 -2.86 -18.62
N TYR A 153 -32.41 -3.37 -17.67
CA TYR A 153 -30.94 -3.27 -17.67
C TYR A 153 -30.31 -4.59 -18.13
N GLY A 154 -29.35 -4.52 -19.05
CA GLY A 154 -28.80 -5.73 -19.66
C GLY A 154 -27.78 -5.47 -20.76
N LYS A 155 -27.56 -6.50 -21.58
CA LYS A 155 -26.65 -6.45 -22.73
C LYS A 155 -27.30 -5.66 -23.86
N LEU A 156 -26.56 -4.71 -24.43
CA LEU A 156 -27.00 -3.87 -25.53
C LEU A 156 -26.69 -4.53 -26.89
N ARG A 157 -27.68 -4.57 -27.78
CA ARG A 157 -27.61 -5.18 -29.12
C ARG A 157 -28.40 -4.38 -30.15
N ASN A 158 -28.32 -4.77 -31.42
CA ASN A 158 -29.07 -4.18 -32.55
C ASN A 158 -28.88 -2.67 -32.75
N GLY A 159 -27.68 -2.15 -32.47
CA GLY A 159 -27.45 -0.71 -32.46
C GLY A 159 -26.00 -0.28 -32.61
N GLN A 160 -25.77 1.01 -32.37
CA GLN A 160 -24.49 1.68 -32.48
C GLN A 160 -24.22 2.52 -31.22
N LEU A 161 -22.98 2.46 -30.72
CA LEU A 161 -22.50 3.28 -29.62
C LEU A 161 -21.92 4.60 -30.14
N ILE A 162 -22.28 5.71 -29.50
CA ILE A 162 -21.80 7.05 -29.81
C ILE A 162 -21.20 7.64 -28.53
N THR A 163 -20.06 8.31 -28.67
CA THR A 163 -19.39 8.98 -27.55
C THR A 163 -19.52 10.49 -27.68
N VAL A 164 -20.00 11.12 -26.61
CA VAL A 164 -20.19 12.57 -26.49
C VAL A 164 -19.53 13.08 -25.22
N PHE A 165 -19.37 14.40 -25.10
CA PHE A 165 -18.87 14.97 -23.86
C PHE A 165 -19.89 14.76 -22.73
N PRO A 166 -19.51 14.14 -21.58
CA PRO A 166 -20.46 13.82 -20.50
C PRO A 166 -21.24 15.04 -19.99
N GLN A 167 -20.60 16.22 -20.00
CA GLN A 167 -21.21 17.49 -19.58
C GLN A 167 -22.39 17.96 -20.45
N LEU A 168 -22.53 17.43 -21.67
CA LEU A 168 -23.66 17.74 -22.56
C LEU A 168 -24.89 16.90 -22.22
N VAL A 169 -24.74 15.85 -21.43
CA VAL A 169 -25.84 14.96 -21.04
C VAL A 169 -26.38 15.41 -19.68
N PRO A 170 -27.58 16.02 -19.61
CA PRO A 170 -28.19 16.36 -18.34
C PRO A 170 -28.66 15.11 -17.61
N ARG A 171 -28.57 15.12 -16.27
CA ARG A 171 -29.20 14.09 -15.42
C ARG A 171 -30.71 14.23 -15.51
N SER A 172 -31.39 13.16 -15.88
CA SER A 172 -32.84 13.09 -16.11
C SER A 172 -33.45 11.94 -15.30
N ARG A 173 -34.77 11.99 -15.10
CA ARG A 173 -35.48 10.83 -14.51
C ARG A 173 -35.61 9.66 -15.49
N ASN A 174 -35.61 9.95 -16.79
CA ASN A 174 -35.65 8.94 -17.83
C ASN A 174 -34.46 9.11 -18.77
N HIS A 175 -33.75 8.01 -19.00
CA HIS A 175 -32.57 7.91 -19.87
C HIS A 175 -32.79 6.93 -21.02
N PHE A 176 -33.96 6.28 -21.08
CA PHE A 176 -34.38 5.40 -22.17
C PHE A 176 -35.53 6.06 -22.93
N HIS A 177 -35.34 6.31 -24.23
CA HIS A 177 -36.31 7.01 -25.05
C HIS A 177 -36.60 6.20 -26.32
N SER A 178 -37.87 5.83 -26.52
CA SER A 178 -38.34 5.30 -27.80
C SER A 178 -38.79 6.46 -28.68
N LEU A 179 -38.05 6.71 -29.75
CA LEU A 179 -38.32 7.81 -30.66
C LEU A 179 -39.39 7.41 -31.69
N PRO A 180 -40.27 8.33 -32.13
CA PRO A 180 -41.29 8.07 -33.15
C PRO A 180 -40.74 7.58 -34.50
N CYS A 181 -39.44 7.75 -34.75
CA CYS A 181 -38.76 7.29 -35.97
C CYS A 181 -38.39 5.80 -35.97
N GLY A 182 -38.85 5.01 -34.99
CA GLY A 182 -38.61 3.56 -34.93
C GLY A 182 -37.28 3.16 -34.31
N VAL A 183 -36.69 4.04 -33.50
CA VAL A 183 -35.36 3.89 -32.89
C VAL A 183 -35.43 4.10 -31.38
N ASP A 184 -34.81 3.21 -30.62
CA ASP A 184 -34.62 3.36 -29.17
C ASP A 184 -33.25 3.99 -28.89
N VAL A 185 -33.21 4.94 -27.96
CA VAL A 185 -32.01 5.65 -27.54
C VAL A 185 -31.82 5.53 -26.04
N VAL A 186 -30.63 5.06 -25.64
CA VAL A 186 -30.18 5.02 -24.25
C VAL A 186 -29.13 6.10 -24.05
N ILE A 187 -29.45 7.11 -23.26
CA ILE A 187 -28.60 8.28 -23.03
C ILE A 187 -27.86 8.11 -21.70
N GLY A 188 -26.65 7.56 -21.71
CA GLY A 188 -25.82 7.44 -20.51
C GLY A 188 -25.26 8.79 -20.05
N VAL A 189 -25.38 9.12 -18.76
CA VAL A 189 -24.83 10.35 -18.15
C VAL A 189 -23.32 10.44 -18.33
N ASN A 190 -22.67 9.30 -18.53
CA ASN A 190 -21.26 9.20 -18.82
C ASN A 190 -20.85 9.57 -20.25
N GLY A 191 -21.78 10.08 -21.07
CA GLY A 191 -21.53 10.46 -22.45
C GLY A 191 -21.44 9.27 -23.41
N TYR A 192 -21.80 8.07 -22.99
CA TYR A 192 -21.97 6.92 -23.86
C TYR A 192 -23.46 6.77 -24.19
N ILE A 193 -23.79 6.92 -25.47
CA ILE A 193 -25.17 6.89 -25.97
C ILE A 193 -25.32 5.70 -26.91
N TRP A 194 -26.32 4.86 -26.66
CA TRP A 194 -26.63 3.71 -27.50
C TRP A 194 -27.89 3.99 -28.32
N VAL A 195 -27.79 3.80 -29.63
CA VAL A 195 -28.91 3.99 -30.58
C VAL A 195 -29.19 2.66 -31.24
N SER A 196 -30.40 2.12 -31.06
CA SER A 196 -30.77 0.78 -31.53
C SER A 196 -32.13 0.73 -32.19
N LYS A 197 -32.37 -0.36 -32.91
CA LYS A 197 -33.70 -0.72 -33.40
C LYS A 197 -34.70 -0.76 -32.24
N GLN A 198 -35.91 -0.24 -32.46
CA GLN A 198 -36.97 -0.26 -31.46
C GLN A 198 -37.43 -1.70 -31.17
N VAL A 199 -37.46 -2.07 -29.89
CA VAL A 199 -37.97 -3.37 -29.44
C VAL A 199 -39.23 -3.16 -28.60
N PRO A 200 -40.38 -3.76 -28.96
CA PRO A 200 -41.60 -3.65 -28.15
C PRO A 200 -41.38 -4.17 -26.73
N ALA A 201 -41.78 -3.40 -25.73
CA ALA A 201 -41.59 -3.72 -24.31
C ALA A 201 -42.18 -5.09 -23.91
N SER A 202 -43.29 -5.51 -24.53
CA SER A 202 -43.93 -6.80 -24.30
C SER A 202 -43.03 -8.02 -24.61
N LYS A 203 -42.15 -7.90 -25.62
CA LYS A 203 -41.23 -8.99 -25.98
C LYS A 203 -40.07 -9.16 -24.99
N VAL A 204 -39.73 -8.10 -24.25
CA VAL A 204 -38.63 -8.11 -23.27
C VAL A 204 -39.10 -8.73 -21.95
N GLU A 205 -40.36 -8.49 -21.57
CA GLU A 205 -40.96 -9.06 -20.35
C GLU A 205 -41.27 -10.56 -20.49
N GLU A 206 -41.63 -11.04 -21.69
CA GLU A 206 -41.95 -12.45 -21.94
C GLU A 206 -40.72 -13.38 -21.97
N ASN A 207 -39.53 -12.87 -22.27
CA ASN A 207 -38.33 -13.68 -22.49
C ASN A 207 -37.08 -13.12 -21.78
N ALA A 208 -36.95 -13.44 -20.49
CA ALA A 208 -35.82 -13.04 -19.65
C ALA A 208 -34.43 -13.54 -20.16
N GLU A 209 -34.40 -14.54 -21.05
CA GLU A 209 -33.16 -15.01 -21.69
C GLU A 209 -32.59 -14.02 -22.71
N LEU A 210 -33.42 -13.14 -23.27
CA LEU A 210 -32.98 -12.14 -24.26
C LEU A 210 -32.08 -11.05 -23.65
N ILE A 211 -32.09 -10.89 -22.32
CA ILE A 211 -31.29 -9.89 -21.58
C ILE A 211 -29.78 -10.11 -21.76
N TYR A 212 -29.35 -11.36 -21.97
CA TYR A 212 -27.94 -11.75 -22.10
C TYR A 212 -27.58 -12.25 -23.50
N SER A 213 -28.49 -12.14 -24.47
CA SER A 213 -28.22 -12.60 -25.84
C SER A 213 -27.20 -11.71 -26.54
N ASP A 214 -26.22 -12.35 -27.19
CA ASP A 214 -25.19 -11.73 -28.03
C ASP A 214 -25.56 -11.66 -29.52
N LYS A 215 -26.72 -12.24 -29.89
CA LYS A 215 -27.16 -12.31 -31.28
C LYS A 215 -28.00 -11.09 -31.65
N ASN A 216 -27.55 -10.39 -32.68
CA ASN A 216 -28.30 -9.31 -33.30
C ASN A 216 -29.42 -9.88 -34.18
N ASP A 217 -30.57 -9.20 -34.15
CA ASP A 217 -31.71 -9.47 -35.02
C ASP A 217 -31.44 -8.93 -36.43
N PRO A 218 -32.12 -9.46 -37.47
CA PRO A 218 -32.08 -8.83 -38.79
C PRO A 218 -32.65 -7.40 -38.72
N ILE A 219 -31.85 -6.44 -39.19
CA ILE A 219 -32.19 -5.02 -39.28
C ILE A 219 -32.37 -4.67 -40.76
N SER A 220 -33.55 -4.16 -41.10
CA SER A 220 -33.86 -3.69 -42.46
C SER A 220 -33.05 -2.45 -42.83
N ASP A 221 -32.91 -2.18 -44.13
CA ASP A 221 -32.16 -1.01 -44.60
C ASP A 221 -32.76 0.32 -44.10
N HIS A 222 -34.08 0.40 -44.01
CA HIS A 222 -34.79 1.56 -43.45
C HIS A 222 -34.47 1.77 -41.96
N GLU A 223 -34.51 0.71 -41.16
CA GLU A 223 -34.15 0.78 -39.73
C GLU A 223 -32.67 1.17 -39.55
N ARG A 224 -31.78 0.66 -40.40
CA ARG A 224 -30.35 1.01 -40.38
C ARG A 224 -30.13 2.47 -40.74
N GLU A 225 -30.85 2.98 -41.73
CA GLU A 225 -30.81 4.40 -42.12
C GLU A 225 -31.30 5.30 -40.97
N ALA A 226 -32.39 4.93 -40.30
CA ALA A 226 -32.91 5.68 -39.14
C ALA A 226 -31.90 5.71 -37.97
N ILE A 227 -31.29 4.57 -37.63
CA ILE A 227 -30.23 4.48 -36.60
C ILE A 227 -29.05 5.38 -36.97
N ALA A 228 -28.57 5.30 -38.22
CA ALA A 228 -27.43 6.09 -38.69
C ALA A 228 -27.73 7.60 -38.70
N ARG A 229 -28.96 7.98 -39.07
CA ARG A 229 -29.42 9.38 -39.05
C ARG A 229 -29.41 9.94 -37.64
N VAL A 230 -30.06 9.26 -36.68
CA VAL A 230 -30.07 9.66 -35.27
C VAL A 230 -28.63 9.72 -34.71
N ALA A 231 -27.78 8.76 -35.07
CA ALA A 231 -26.38 8.76 -34.62
C ALA A 231 -25.57 9.96 -35.14
N ASN A 232 -25.79 10.34 -36.40
CA ASN A 232 -25.16 11.51 -37.00
C ASN A 232 -25.68 12.82 -36.37
N CYS A 233 -26.97 12.91 -36.07
CA CYS A 233 -27.56 14.05 -35.36
C CYS A 233 -26.93 14.22 -33.97
N ILE A 234 -26.78 13.14 -33.18
CA ILE A 234 -26.12 13.19 -31.86
C ILE A 234 -24.65 13.61 -31.99
N SER A 235 -23.92 13.08 -32.98
CA SER A 235 -22.52 13.49 -33.24
C SER A 235 -22.41 14.97 -33.60
N LEU A 236 -23.38 15.49 -34.36
CA LEU A 236 -23.44 16.90 -34.71
C LEU A 236 -23.75 17.79 -33.50
N LEU A 237 -24.76 17.44 -32.69
CA LEU A 237 -25.08 18.16 -31.45
C LEU A 237 -23.87 18.22 -30.51
N ASN A 238 -23.10 17.13 -30.40
CA ASN A 238 -21.87 17.09 -29.62
C ASN A 238 -20.78 18.04 -30.17
N ARG A 239 -20.62 18.14 -31.50
CA ARG A 239 -19.69 19.11 -32.12
C ARG A 239 -20.11 20.56 -31.89
N LEU A 240 -21.42 20.81 -31.81
CA LEU A 240 -22.00 22.13 -31.57
C LEU A 240 -22.12 22.48 -30.09
N TYR A 241 -21.67 21.61 -29.19
CA TYR A 241 -21.78 21.81 -27.73
C TYR A 241 -23.24 22.06 -27.25
N VAL A 242 -24.22 21.49 -27.95
CA VAL A 242 -25.64 21.54 -27.57
C VAL A 242 -25.93 20.42 -26.57
N LYS A 243 -26.76 20.69 -25.56
CA LYS A 243 -27.21 19.67 -24.59
C LYS A 243 -27.95 18.55 -25.31
N ILE A 244 -27.64 17.31 -24.95
CA ILE A 244 -28.21 16.11 -25.56
C ILE A 244 -29.37 15.61 -24.70
N THR A 245 -30.57 16.00 -25.12
CA THR A 245 -31.87 15.53 -24.62
C THR A 245 -32.66 14.85 -25.73
N ASP A 246 -33.68 14.08 -25.38
CA ASP A 246 -34.64 13.51 -26.33
C ASP A 246 -35.24 14.58 -27.25
N ALA A 247 -35.62 15.74 -26.71
CA ALA A 247 -36.12 16.86 -27.49
C ALA A 247 -35.08 17.40 -28.50
N SER A 248 -33.83 17.58 -28.08
CA SER A 248 -32.75 18.06 -28.97
C SER A 248 -32.42 17.06 -30.09
N ILE A 249 -32.48 15.75 -29.78
CA ILE A 249 -32.24 14.68 -30.74
C ILE A 249 -33.37 14.63 -31.76
N MET A 250 -34.62 14.72 -31.31
CA MET A 250 -35.78 14.73 -32.20
C MET A 250 -35.80 15.96 -33.10
N TYR A 251 -35.51 17.14 -32.55
CA TYR A 251 -35.42 18.35 -33.34
C TYR A 251 -34.32 18.24 -34.41
N ALA A 252 -33.11 17.81 -34.03
CA ALA A 252 -32.02 17.58 -34.97
C ALA A 252 -32.36 16.50 -36.01
N TYR A 253 -33.16 15.49 -35.64
CA TYR A 253 -33.64 14.46 -36.55
C TYR A 253 -34.61 15.03 -37.59
N GLU A 254 -35.60 15.83 -37.18
CA GLU A 254 -36.57 16.47 -38.08
C GLU A 254 -35.88 17.38 -39.10
N GLU A 255 -34.97 18.24 -38.64
CA GLU A 255 -34.19 19.10 -39.53
C GLU A 255 -33.30 18.28 -40.48
N SER A 256 -32.77 17.14 -40.02
CA SER A 256 -31.92 16.30 -40.85
C SER A 256 -32.67 15.71 -42.06
N LEU A 257 -34.00 15.59 -42.02
CA LEU A 257 -34.81 14.97 -43.08
C LEU A 257 -34.66 15.68 -44.43
N GLN A 258 -34.25 16.95 -44.43
CA GLN A 258 -33.97 17.73 -45.63
C GLN A 258 -32.66 17.29 -46.34
N HIS A 259 -31.86 16.44 -45.70
CA HIS A 259 -30.56 15.99 -46.17
C HIS A 259 -30.44 14.46 -46.18
N LEU A 260 -29.57 13.95 -47.06
CA LEU A 260 -29.20 12.54 -47.11
C LEU A 260 -28.33 12.18 -45.90
N VAL A 261 -28.53 11.00 -45.31
CA VAL A 261 -27.82 10.55 -44.09
C VAL A 261 -26.30 10.61 -44.22
N LYS A 262 -25.77 10.23 -45.40
CA LYS A 262 -24.33 10.25 -45.70
C LYS A 262 -23.70 11.64 -45.66
N ASP A 263 -24.50 12.68 -45.91
CA ASP A 263 -24.00 14.05 -46.08
C ASP A 263 -24.08 14.85 -44.77
N LEU A 264 -24.78 14.36 -43.74
CA LEU A 264 -25.06 15.05 -42.47
C LEU A 264 -23.82 15.51 -41.69
N LEU A 265 -22.70 14.80 -41.81
CA LEU A 265 -21.44 15.15 -41.13
C LEU A 265 -20.46 15.94 -42.01
N THR A 266 -20.84 16.23 -43.25
CA THR A 266 -20.04 17.05 -44.16
C THR A 266 -20.08 18.50 -43.72
N LYS A 267 -18.95 19.21 -43.84
CA LYS A 267 -18.78 20.59 -43.32
C LYS A 267 -19.90 21.56 -43.73
N ARG A 268 -20.40 21.47 -44.97
CA ARG A 268 -21.47 22.34 -45.49
C ARG A 268 -22.81 22.08 -44.79
N VAL A 269 -23.31 20.84 -44.85
CA VAL A 269 -24.57 20.43 -44.24
C VAL A 269 -24.55 20.58 -42.72
N ALA A 270 -23.42 20.26 -42.09
CA ALA A 270 -23.25 20.44 -40.65
C ALA A 270 -23.39 21.91 -40.21
N VAL A 271 -22.92 22.87 -41.02
CA VAL A 271 -23.06 24.32 -40.73
C VAL A 271 -24.49 24.79 -40.96
N ASP A 272 -25.14 24.35 -42.03
CA ASP A 272 -26.54 24.70 -42.34
C ASP A 272 -27.50 24.20 -41.25
N LEU A 273 -27.30 22.94 -40.81
CA LEU A 273 -28.09 22.35 -39.73
C LEU A 273 -27.76 23.00 -38.37
N ALA A 274 -26.50 23.35 -38.12
CA ALA A 274 -26.09 24.07 -36.91
C ALA A 274 -26.75 25.44 -36.80
N HIS A 275 -26.84 26.17 -37.91
CA HIS A 275 -27.49 27.47 -37.96
C HIS A 275 -28.98 27.33 -37.64
N SER A 276 -29.66 26.34 -38.22
CA SER A 276 -31.08 26.05 -37.97
C SER A 276 -31.35 25.67 -36.51
N ILE A 277 -30.48 24.83 -35.91
CA ILE A 277 -30.55 24.45 -34.50
C ILE A 277 -30.26 25.63 -33.56
N ALA A 278 -29.30 26.49 -33.88
CA ALA A 278 -28.94 27.64 -33.06
C ALA A 278 -30.05 28.70 -33.02
N VAL A 279 -30.66 29.02 -34.17
CA VAL A 279 -31.76 29.98 -34.28
C VAL A 279 -33.00 29.52 -33.49
N SER A 280 -33.29 28.22 -33.49
CA SER A 280 -34.40 27.64 -32.73
C SER A 280 -34.14 27.52 -31.22
N ASN A 281 -32.89 27.31 -30.79
CA ASN A 281 -32.54 27.35 -29.36
C ASN A 281 -32.72 28.75 -28.74
N MET A 282 -32.43 29.82 -29.50
CA MET A 282 -32.66 31.20 -29.04
C MET A 282 -34.15 31.53 -28.83
N THR A 283 -35.07 30.89 -29.55
CA THR A 283 -36.53 31.07 -29.39
C THR A 283 -37.14 30.19 -28.29
N LEU A 284 -36.46 29.11 -27.87
CA LEU A 284 -36.85 28.28 -26.73
C LEU A 284 -36.45 28.91 -25.39
N GLU A 285 -35.28 29.55 -25.31
CA GLU A 285 -34.86 30.30 -24.11
C GLU A 285 -35.67 31.58 -23.91
N SER A 286 -36.15 32.23 -24.98
CA SER A 286 -36.99 33.44 -24.87
C SER A 286 -38.42 33.17 -24.36
N LYS A 287 -38.90 31.92 -24.37
CA LYS A 287 -40.21 31.52 -23.83
C LYS A 287 -40.18 31.15 -22.34
N ALA A 288 -38.99 30.96 -21.78
CA ALA A 288 -38.78 30.50 -20.41
C ALA A 288 -38.40 31.62 -19.43
N MET A 289 -38.22 32.86 -19.89
CA MET A 289 -37.78 33.98 -19.05
C MET A 289 -38.81 35.10 -19.05
N ASP A 290 -39.47 35.25 -17.91
CA ASP A 290 -40.35 36.37 -17.57
C ASP A 290 -39.56 37.69 -17.61
N LEU A 291 -40.15 38.71 -18.22
CA LEU A 291 -39.55 40.00 -18.51
C LEU A 291 -39.42 40.86 -17.24
N SER A 292 -38.20 41.15 -16.81
CA SER A 292 -37.81 42.51 -16.44
C SER A 292 -36.30 42.62 -16.24
N SER A 293 -35.71 43.63 -16.91
CA SER A 293 -34.31 44.09 -16.85
C SER A 293 -33.24 43.10 -17.29
N VAL A 294 -32.72 43.27 -18.52
CA VAL A 294 -31.28 43.47 -18.80
C VAL A 294 -31.16 44.03 -20.23
N GLU A 295 -30.42 45.12 -20.37
CA GLU A 295 -30.11 45.82 -21.62
C GLU A 295 -29.23 45.00 -22.57
N LEU A 296 -29.45 45.23 -23.86
CA LEU A 296 -28.68 44.69 -24.99
C LEU A 296 -27.25 45.25 -25.00
N VAL A 297 -26.25 44.38 -25.08
CA VAL A 297 -24.89 44.75 -25.48
C VAL A 297 -24.43 43.79 -26.58
N GLU A 298 -24.14 44.33 -27.76
CA GLU A 298 -23.59 43.62 -28.92
C GLU A 298 -22.12 43.21 -28.67
N PRO A 299 -21.66 42.03 -29.11
CA PRO A 299 -20.25 41.68 -29.04
C PRO A 299 -19.47 42.23 -30.24
N GLU A 300 -18.58 43.19 -29.99
CA GLU A 300 -17.53 43.61 -30.92
C GLU A 300 -16.51 42.50 -31.15
N ALA A 301 -16.02 42.45 -32.39
CA ALA A 301 -15.11 41.46 -32.93
C ALA A 301 -13.65 41.74 -32.53
N GLU A 302 -13.08 40.95 -31.61
CA GLU A 302 -11.63 40.98 -31.39
C GLU A 302 -11.07 39.70 -30.74
N ILE A 303 -11.13 38.54 -31.43
CA ILE A 303 -10.31 37.36 -31.08
C ILE A 303 -9.87 36.63 -32.36
N ILE A 304 -8.95 37.24 -33.12
CA ILE A 304 -8.09 36.54 -34.09
C ILE A 304 -6.66 37.06 -33.91
N GLU A 305 -6.07 36.83 -32.74
CA GLU A 305 -4.63 36.91 -32.59
C GLU A 305 -4.21 36.15 -31.33
N ASN A 306 -3.84 34.86 -31.48
CA ASN A 306 -2.86 34.15 -30.65
C ASN A 306 -2.74 32.67 -31.08
N ALA A 307 -2.58 32.45 -32.39
CA ALA A 307 -2.22 31.15 -32.97
C ALA A 307 -0.69 30.93 -33.02
N SER A 308 0.08 31.58 -32.14
CA SER A 308 1.55 31.60 -32.17
C SER A 308 2.25 30.88 -31.01
N ASN A 309 1.53 30.08 -30.20
CA ASN A 309 2.13 29.37 -29.05
C ASN A 309 2.16 27.82 -29.18
N ILE A 310 2.29 27.30 -30.40
CA ILE A 310 2.52 25.86 -30.65
C ILE A 310 4.03 25.49 -30.55
N HIS A 311 4.93 26.46 -30.30
CA HIS A 311 6.38 26.21 -30.23
C HIS A 311 6.94 25.96 -28.81
N ASN A 312 6.10 25.78 -27.78
CA ASN A 312 6.54 25.67 -26.38
C ASN A 312 6.34 24.28 -25.72
N GLU A 313 5.79 23.29 -26.42
CA GLU A 313 5.58 21.95 -25.82
C GLU A 313 6.87 21.10 -25.77
N ASP A 314 7.82 21.28 -26.68
CA ASP A 314 9.09 20.53 -26.68
C ASP A 314 10.08 20.98 -25.57
N MET A 315 9.98 22.23 -25.11
CA MET A 315 10.87 22.77 -24.08
C MET A 315 10.53 22.31 -22.65
N ASN A 316 9.26 22.01 -22.37
CA ASN A 316 8.84 21.54 -21.04
C ASN A 316 9.22 20.07 -20.80
N GLY A 317 9.25 19.25 -21.86
CA GLY A 317 9.78 17.89 -21.82
C GLY A 317 11.27 17.86 -21.47
N ALA A 318 12.08 18.73 -22.09
CA ALA A 318 13.51 18.86 -21.83
C ALA A 318 13.81 19.35 -20.40
N ARG A 319 13.09 20.37 -19.93
CA ARG A 319 13.24 20.90 -18.55
C ARG A 319 12.90 19.86 -17.48
N SER A 320 11.87 19.03 -17.70
CA SER A 320 11.51 17.94 -16.78
C SER A 320 12.60 16.85 -16.69
N ARG A 321 13.24 16.51 -17.82
CA ARG A 321 14.35 15.53 -17.87
C ARG A 321 15.61 16.07 -17.19
N ILE A 322 15.94 17.34 -17.40
CA ILE A 322 17.09 18.00 -16.74
C ILE A 322 16.88 18.09 -15.23
N TYR A 323 15.66 18.42 -14.77
CA TYR A 323 15.34 18.47 -13.34
C TYR A 323 15.38 17.08 -12.67
N GLN A 324 14.92 16.04 -13.37
CA GLN A 324 15.03 14.64 -12.91
C GLN A 324 16.50 14.17 -12.82
N LEU A 325 17.33 14.53 -13.80
CA LEU A 325 18.77 14.25 -13.79
C LEU A 325 19.49 14.98 -12.64
N TYR A 326 19.18 16.26 -12.43
CA TYR A 326 19.71 17.08 -11.33
C TYR A 326 19.39 16.49 -9.95
N LEU A 327 18.12 16.13 -9.71
CA LEU A 327 17.69 15.45 -8.49
C LEU A 327 18.33 14.06 -8.31
N SER A 328 18.62 13.35 -9.40
CA SER A 328 19.32 12.06 -9.32
C SER A 328 20.78 12.24 -8.87
N HIS A 329 21.50 13.23 -9.43
CA HIS A 329 22.88 13.54 -9.04
C HIS A 329 22.99 14.04 -7.60
N GLN A 330 22.05 14.87 -7.14
CA GLN A 330 22.05 15.35 -5.75
C GLN A 330 21.92 14.19 -4.74
N LYS A 331 21.13 13.15 -5.04
CA LYS A 331 20.99 11.96 -4.18
C LYS A 331 22.29 11.17 -4.03
N TRP A 332 22.99 10.95 -5.15
CA TRP A 332 24.29 10.26 -5.15
C TRP A 332 25.37 11.07 -4.44
N LEU A 333 25.33 12.40 -4.57
CA LEU A 333 26.25 13.30 -3.89
C LEU A 333 26.07 13.25 -2.36
N VAL A 334 24.83 13.36 -1.87
CA VAL A 334 24.53 13.23 -0.43
C VAL A 334 24.92 11.86 0.11
N GLY A 335 24.60 10.78 -0.60
CA GLY A 335 25.00 9.43 -0.20
C GLY A 335 26.52 9.26 -0.11
N SER A 336 27.26 9.81 -1.07
CA SER A 336 28.72 9.77 -1.09
C SER A 336 29.33 10.57 0.06
N VAL A 337 28.79 11.76 0.36
CA VAL A 337 29.23 12.59 1.50
C VAL A 337 28.99 11.86 2.83
N LEU A 338 27.82 11.23 3.01
CA LEU A 338 27.52 10.47 4.23
C LEU A 338 28.42 9.24 4.38
N LEU A 339 28.75 8.56 3.28
CA LEU A 339 29.68 7.44 3.28
C LEU A 339 31.10 7.89 3.64
N ILE A 340 31.58 8.98 3.05
CA ILE A 340 32.90 9.56 3.36
C ILE A 340 32.96 9.99 4.83
N LEU A 341 31.88 10.57 5.36
CA LEU A 341 31.77 10.96 6.76
C LEU A 341 31.78 9.73 7.69
N ALA A 342 31.02 8.68 7.36
CA ALA A 342 31.04 7.44 8.14
C ALA A 342 32.43 6.77 8.14
N LEU A 343 33.10 6.79 6.99
CA LEU A 343 34.48 6.33 6.81
C LEU A 343 35.48 7.14 7.63
N SER A 344 35.40 8.48 7.55
CA SER A 344 36.33 9.36 8.27
C SER A 344 36.17 9.22 9.78
N VAL A 345 34.93 9.09 10.27
CA VAL A 345 34.63 8.82 11.67
C VAL A 345 35.13 7.44 12.07
N SER A 346 34.82 6.38 11.32
CA SER A 346 35.26 5.01 11.64
C SER A 346 36.79 4.87 11.67
N LEU A 347 37.52 5.51 10.75
CA LEU A 347 38.99 5.43 10.71
C LEU A 347 39.66 6.40 11.70
N GLY A 348 39.02 7.54 12.00
CA GLY A 348 39.52 8.55 12.93
C GLY A 348 39.32 8.20 14.41
N LEU A 349 38.34 7.37 14.74
CA LEU A 349 38.08 6.93 16.12
C LEU A 349 39.24 6.08 16.66
N PRO A 350 39.60 6.23 17.95
CA PRO A 350 40.66 5.42 18.56
C PRO A 350 40.29 3.94 18.49
N VAL A 351 41.28 3.11 18.18
CA VAL A 351 41.16 1.64 18.10
C VAL A 351 41.39 1.05 19.48
N ARG A 352 40.68 -0.03 19.81
CA ARG A 352 40.90 -0.75 21.07
C ARG A 352 42.33 -1.32 21.11
N PRO A 353 42.95 -1.42 22.30
CA PRO A 353 44.26 -2.05 22.45
C PRO A 353 44.24 -3.47 21.85
N GLY A 354 45.15 -3.76 20.91
CA GLY A 354 45.25 -5.07 20.25
C GLY A 354 44.39 -5.25 18.99
N GLU A 355 43.60 -4.26 18.59
CA GLU A 355 42.83 -4.28 17.34
C GLU A 355 43.48 -3.41 16.24
N SER A 356 43.18 -3.70 14.98
CA SER A 356 43.73 -2.99 13.82
C SER A 356 42.64 -2.24 13.05
N ARG A 357 43.01 -1.13 12.39
CA ARG A 357 42.10 -0.44 11.45
C ARG A 357 41.67 -1.33 10.29
N LEU A 358 42.47 -2.34 9.94
CA LEU A 358 42.16 -3.31 8.90
C LEU A 358 40.90 -4.13 9.24
N SER A 359 40.69 -4.47 10.52
CA SER A 359 39.48 -5.17 10.98
C SER A 359 38.21 -4.34 10.79
N ARG A 360 38.31 -3.00 10.87
CA ARG A 360 37.19 -2.10 10.54
C ARG A 360 36.92 -2.05 9.04
N MET A 361 37.98 -2.04 8.22
CA MET A 361 37.85 -2.12 6.76
C MET A 361 37.23 -3.45 6.31
N GLN A 362 37.54 -4.55 6.99
CA GLN A 362 36.91 -5.85 6.76
C GLN A 362 35.38 -5.78 6.98
N SER A 363 34.93 -5.19 8.08
CA SER A 363 33.50 -4.98 8.34
C SER A 363 32.84 -4.07 7.30
N LEU A 364 33.50 -2.99 6.90
CA LEU A 364 33.01 -2.11 5.83
C LEU A 364 32.86 -2.85 4.51
N PHE A 365 33.87 -3.64 4.15
CA PHE A 365 33.82 -4.49 2.96
C PHE A 365 32.66 -5.48 3.04
N GLY A 366 32.41 -6.06 4.22
CA GLY A 366 31.23 -6.88 4.48
C GLY A 366 29.91 -6.14 4.27
N ILE A 367 29.76 -4.94 4.82
CA ILE A 367 28.57 -4.10 4.61
C ILE A 367 28.32 -3.92 3.10
N LEU A 368 29.35 -3.52 2.35
CA LEU A 368 29.26 -3.34 0.90
C LEU A 368 28.84 -4.64 0.18
N VAL A 369 29.55 -5.74 0.45
CA VAL A 369 29.30 -7.04 -0.19
C VAL A 369 27.89 -7.54 0.10
N LEU A 370 27.42 -7.44 1.35
CA LEU A 370 26.07 -7.86 1.73
C LEU A 370 25.00 -6.98 1.06
N THR A 371 25.20 -5.66 0.99
CA THR A 371 24.30 -4.77 0.23
C THR A 371 24.26 -5.13 -1.25
N VAL A 372 25.42 -5.42 -1.87
CA VAL A 372 25.50 -5.80 -3.29
C VAL A 372 24.82 -7.15 -3.54
N ILE A 373 25.06 -8.16 -2.70
CA ILE A 373 24.40 -9.47 -2.80
C ILE A 373 22.88 -9.31 -2.67
N LEU A 374 22.42 -8.50 -1.72
CA LEU A 374 20.99 -8.28 -1.51
C LEU A 374 20.35 -7.51 -2.67
N ALA A 375 21.06 -6.52 -3.23
CA ALA A 375 20.61 -5.78 -4.42
C ALA A 375 20.61 -6.65 -5.69
N ALA A 376 21.61 -7.54 -5.84
CA ALA A 376 21.70 -8.48 -6.94
C ALA A 376 20.59 -9.53 -6.90
N THR A 377 20.21 -9.97 -5.70
CA THR A 377 19.11 -10.92 -5.45
C THR A 377 17.76 -10.23 -5.19
N SER A 378 17.67 -8.92 -5.44
CA SER A 378 16.45 -8.14 -5.26
C SER A 378 15.37 -8.55 -6.26
N ARG A 379 14.10 -8.54 -5.83
CA ARG A 379 12.96 -8.79 -6.71
C ARG A 379 12.88 -7.79 -7.87
N ASN A 380 13.26 -6.53 -7.64
CA ASN A 380 13.27 -5.50 -8.67
C ASN A 380 14.32 -4.42 -8.38
N ARG A 381 15.56 -4.65 -8.83
CA ARG A 381 16.70 -3.74 -8.61
C ARG A 381 16.50 -2.30 -9.09
N GLN A 382 15.65 -2.06 -10.08
CA GLN A 382 15.39 -0.71 -10.60
C GLN A 382 14.49 0.12 -9.69
N LYS A 383 13.68 -0.53 -8.84
CA LYS A 383 12.77 0.13 -7.90
C LYS A 383 13.35 0.33 -6.49
N ILE A 384 14.62 -0.02 -6.27
CA ILE A 384 15.27 0.18 -4.97
C ILE A 384 15.32 1.67 -4.64
N ASN A 385 14.65 2.07 -3.55
CA ASN A 385 14.73 3.43 -3.05
C ASN A 385 15.99 3.62 -2.18
N TRP A 386 17.09 4.02 -2.81
CA TRP A 386 18.38 4.21 -2.13
C TRP A 386 18.36 5.25 -1.02
N ARG A 387 17.41 6.20 -1.02
CA ARG A 387 17.24 7.13 0.11
C ARG A 387 16.89 6.36 1.39
N THR A 388 15.94 5.44 1.31
CA THR A 388 15.54 4.59 2.44
C THR A 388 16.70 3.76 2.96
N VAL A 389 17.47 3.16 2.04
CA VAL A 389 18.62 2.31 2.36
C VAL A 389 19.72 3.10 3.06
N ILE A 390 20.17 4.21 2.45
CA ILE A 390 21.25 5.04 2.98
C ILE A 390 20.84 5.66 4.31
N SER A 391 19.62 6.19 4.42
CA SER A 391 19.10 6.73 5.69
C SER A 391 19.09 5.66 6.78
N GLY A 392 18.67 4.43 6.46
CA GLY A 392 18.64 3.33 7.43
C GLY A 392 20.04 2.95 7.92
N TYR A 393 21.02 2.82 7.01
CA TYR A 393 22.41 2.55 7.36
C TYR A 393 23.04 3.65 8.18
N TYR A 394 22.81 4.90 7.79
CA TYR A 394 23.38 6.03 8.48
C TYR A 394 22.78 6.21 9.88
N MET A 395 21.48 5.93 10.05
CA MET A 395 20.83 6.05 11.35
C MET A 395 21.33 5.00 12.35
N GLN A 396 21.51 3.75 11.94
CA GLN A 396 22.13 2.75 12.82
C GLN A 396 23.62 3.05 13.08
N PHE A 397 24.35 3.62 12.11
CA PHE A 397 25.73 4.05 12.32
C PHE A 397 25.82 5.15 13.37
N ILE A 398 24.99 6.20 13.27
CA ILE A 398 24.91 7.26 14.29
C ILE A 398 24.58 6.68 15.65
N LEU A 399 23.57 5.82 15.73
CA LEU A 399 23.16 5.19 16.98
C LEU A 399 24.30 4.37 17.60
N GLY A 400 24.98 3.56 16.77
CA GLY A 400 26.16 2.81 17.18
C GLY A 400 27.28 3.72 17.69
N CYS A 401 27.57 4.84 17.03
CA CYS A 401 28.56 5.80 17.52
C CYS A 401 28.17 6.42 18.87
N ILE A 402 26.91 6.82 19.02
CA ILE A 402 26.39 7.38 20.29
C ILE A 402 26.58 6.35 21.41
N VAL A 403 26.12 5.12 21.22
CA VAL A 403 26.17 4.11 22.29
C VAL A 403 27.59 3.62 22.56
N MET A 404 28.37 3.33 21.51
CA MET A 404 29.66 2.64 21.64
C MET A 404 30.84 3.58 21.91
N LYS A 405 30.74 4.87 21.59
CA LYS A 405 31.87 5.82 21.70
C LYS A 405 31.60 6.98 22.65
N THR A 406 30.36 7.33 22.97
CA THR A 406 30.07 8.40 23.93
C THR A 406 29.78 7.86 25.33
N LYS A 407 30.31 8.53 26.37
CA LYS A 407 30.06 8.15 27.77
C LYS A 407 28.58 8.25 28.12
N TRP A 408 27.95 9.37 27.74
CA TRP A 408 26.52 9.60 27.99
C TRP A 408 25.64 8.55 27.28
N GLY A 409 25.91 8.25 26.01
CA GLY A 409 25.13 7.25 25.25
C GLY A 409 25.27 5.85 25.83
N SER A 410 26.50 5.42 26.18
CA SER A 410 26.69 4.14 26.88
C SER A 410 25.98 4.12 28.23
N SER A 411 26.05 5.20 29.03
CA SER A 411 25.39 5.27 30.33
C SER A 411 23.86 5.24 30.21
N LEU A 412 23.29 5.94 29.23
CA LEU A 412 21.85 5.93 28.96
C LEU A 412 21.36 4.52 28.61
N PHE A 413 22.08 3.81 27.73
CA PHE A 413 21.69 2.47 27.32
C PHE A 413 21.92 1.42 28.42
N THR A 414 22.97 1.57 29.24
CA THR A 414 23.14 0.75 30.46
C THR A 414 22.00 1.00 31.44
N TRP A 415 21.63 2.26 31.69
CA TRP A 415 20.49 2.59 32.55
C TRP A 415 19.20 1.97 32.02
N LEU A 416 18.91 2.14 30.73
CA LEU A 416 17.73 1.58 30.09
C LEU A 416 17.70 0.04 30.20
N ALA A 417 18.82 -0.63 29.91
CA ALA A 417 18.94 -2.07 30.01
C ALA A 417 18.69 -2.56 31.46
N ASN A 418 19.27 -1.87 32.45
CA ASN A 418 19.08 -2.19 33.86
C ASN A 418 17.63 -1.95 34.31
N THR A 419 16.99 -0.87 33.85
CA THR A 419 15.58 -0.59 34.15
C THR A 419 14.66 -1.67 33.60
N VAL A 420 14.85 -2.07 32.33
CA VAL A 420 14.06 -3.15 31.71
C VAL A 420 14.32 -4.46 32.46
N SER A 421 15.57 -4.79 32.77
CA SER A 421 15.92 -6.02 33.49
C SER A 421 15.33 -6.06 34.90
N SER A 422 15.43 -4.96 35.65
CA SER A 422 14.83 -4.83 36.98
C SER A 422 13.31 -4.96 36.94
N PHE A 423 12.66 -4.33 35.95
CA PHE A 423 11.22 -4.46 35.78
C PHE A 423 10.79 -5.92 35.50
N LEU A 424 11.46 -6.58 34.56
CA LEU A 424 11.16 -7.98 34.22
C LEU A 424 11.47 -8.95 35.37
N SER A 425 12.42 -8.59 36.25
CA SER A 425 12.75 -9.39 37.44
C SER A 425 11.60 -9.50 38.45
N PHE A 426 10.60 -8.60 38.41
CA PHE A 426 9.43 -8.70 39.29
C PHE A 426 8.59 -9.96 39.05
N SER A 427 8.68 -10.56 37.86
CA SER A 427 8.08 -11.87 37.59
C SER A 427 8.52 -12.96 38.58
N ARG A 428 9.74 -12.83 39.16
CA ARG A 428 10.27 -13.78 40.16
C ARG A 428 9.36 -13.95 41.37
N PHE A 429 8.67 -12.89 41.81
CA PHE A 429 7.79 -12.96 42.97
C PHE A 429 6.57 -13.85 42.70
N GLY A 430 6.04 -13.80 41.48
CA GLY A 430 4.98 -14.71 41.04
C GLY A 430 5.48 -16.15 40.90
N THR A 431 6.69 -16.34 40.34
CA THR A 431 7.31 -17.66 40.23
C THR A 431 7.58 -18.28 41.60
N GLU A 432 8.12 -17.51 42.54
CA GLU A 432 8.45 -17.96 43.90
C GLU A 432 7.19 -18.39 44.65
N LEU A 433 6.10 -17.63 44.51
CA LEU A 433 4.82 -17.98 45.11
C LEU A 433 4.26 -19.30 44.57
N LEU A 434 4.37 -19.54 43.26
CA LEU A 434 3.79 -20.72 42.60
C LEU A 434 4.65 -21.99 42.69
N PHE A 435 5.97 -21.84 42.62
CA PHE A 435 6.92 -22.97 42.49
C PHE A 435 7.87 -23.09 43.70
N GLY A 436 7.89 -22.11 44.61
CA GLY A 436 8.80 -22.07 45.74
C GLY A 436 10.22 -21.60 45.39
N GLN A 437 10.98 -21.18 46.40
CA GLN A 437 12.37 -20.69 46.22
C GLN A 437 13.31 -21.78 45.69
N GLY A 438 13.14 -23.04 46.11
CA GLY A 438 14.00 -24.15 45.66
C GLY A 438 13.92 -24.40 44.16
N ALA A 439 12.77 -24.16 43.54
CA ALA A 439 12.58 -24.32 42.11
C ALA A 439 13.30 -23.21 41.31
N LEU A 440 13.37 -21.98 41.83
CA LEU A 440 14.17 -20.89 41.26
C LEU A 440 15.68 -21.18 41.35
N GLN A 441 16.12 -21.84 42.43
CA GLN A 441 17.52 -22.21 42.65
C GLN A 441 17.97 -23.42 41.82
N SER A 442 17.03 -24.20 41.26
CA SER A 442 17.34 -25.37 40.43
C SER A 442 18.09 -25.05 39.13
N GLY A 443 18.14 -23.77 38.73
CA GLY A 443 18.71 -23.35 37.45
C GLY A 443 17.87 -23.78 36.24
N ALA A 444 16.65 -24.32 36.44
CA ALA A 444 15.77 -24.71 35.35
C ALA A 444 15.37 -23.50 34.52
N ILE A 445 15.89 -23.45 33.30
CA ILE A 445 15.67 -22.37 32.31
C ILE A 445 14.16 -22.07 32.11
N ALA A 446 13.32 -23.11 32.11
CA ALA A 446 11.88 -22.95 31.95
C ALA A 446 11.24 -22.09 33.05
N LEU A 447 11.72 -22.21 34.29
CA LEU A 447 11.21 -21.49 35.45
C LEU A 447 11.71 -20.04 35.53
N THR A 448 12.78 -19.71 34.81
CA THR A 448 13.28 -18.33 34.71
C THR A 448 12.72 -17.60 33.50
N MET A 449 12.40 -18.32 32.41
CA MET A 449 11.96 -17.72 31.16
C MET A 449 10.44 -17.55 31.05
N PHE A 450 9.66 -18.62 31.25
CA PHE A 450 8.21 -18.58 30.97
C PHE A 450 7.43 -17.61 31.87
N PRO A 451 7.72 -17.51 33.18
CA PRO A 451 7.04 -16.53 34.03
C PRO A 451 7.30 -15.08 33.60
N VAL A 452 8.50 -14.77 33.10
CA VAL A 452 8.81 -13.44 32.56
C VAL A 452 7.95 -13.14 31.33
N ILE A 453 7.79 -14.12 30.44
CA ILE A 453 6.97 -13.97 29.22
C ILE A 453 5.50 -13.72 29.60
N ILE A 454 4.96 -14.48 30.54
CA ILE A 454 3.59 -14.33 31.02
C ILE A 454 3.40 -12.95 31.66
N PHE A 455 4.31 -12.54 32.55
CA PHE A 455 4.27 -11.23 33.20
C PHE A 455 4.34 -10.08 32.19
N PHE A 456 5.26 -10.16 31.23
CA PHE A 456 5.44 -9.11 30.24
C PHE A 456 4.26 -9.02 29.27
N ALA A 457 3.70 -10.15 28.82
CA ALA A 457 2.51 -10.17 27.98
C ALA A 457 1.30 -9.53 28.71
N ALA A 458 1.11 -9.85 30.00
CA ALA A 458 0.09 -9.23 30.84
C ALA A 458 0.28 -7.71 30.95
N PHE A 459 1.52 -7.26 31.19
CA PHE A 459 1.86 -5.84 31.26
C PHE A 459 1.61 -5.09 29.94
N VAL A 460 2.09 -5.64 28.82
CA VAL A 460 1.91 -5.02 27.49
C VAL A 460 0.42 -4.90 27.16
N GLN A 461 -0.39 -5.91 27.49
CA GLN A 461 -1.84 -5.83 27.28
C GLN A 461 -2.50 -4.73 28.11
N VAL A 462 -2.09 -4.55 29.37
CA VAL A 462 -2.54 -3.43 30.19
C VAL A 462 -2.11 -2.09 29.59
N MET A 463 -0.87 -1.96 29.14
CA MET A 463 -0.38 -0.74 28.48
C MET A 463 -1.10 -0.46 27.16
N TYR A 464 -1.51 -1.50 26.45
CA TYR A 464 -2.33 -1.39 25.24
C TYR A 464 -3.75 -0.93 25.58
N TYR A 465 -4.37 -1.47 26.65
CA TYR A 465 -5.67 -1.01 27.14
C TYR A 465 -5.64 0.47 27.58
N LEU A 466 -4.56 0.90 28.23
CA LEU A 466 -4.37 2.30 28.66
C LEU A 466 -4.02 3.27 27.52
N GLY A 467 -3.74 2.78 26.31
CA GLY A 467 -3.37 3.64 25.18
C GLY A 467 -1.88 4.01 25.11
N ALA A 468 -1.05 3.55 26.05
CA ALA A 468 0.35 3.93 26.16
C ALA A 468 1.21 3.35 25.01
N VAL A 469 0.99 2.09 24.66
CA VAL A 469 1.68 1.44 23.52
C VAL A 469 1.36 2.16 22.22
N GLN A 470 0.09 2.49 21.99
CA GLN A 470 -0.35 3.19 20.79
C GLN A 470 0.26 4.59 20.70
N TRP A 471 0.40 5.29 21.84
CA TRP A 471 1.08 6.58 21.89
C TRP A 471 2.55 6.45 21.47
N VAL A 472 3.31 5.52 22.04
CA VAL A 472 4.73 5.30 21.70
C VAL A 472 4.88 4.94 20.22
N LEU A 473 4.08 4.00 19.75
CA LEU A 473 4.15 3.50 18.38
C LEU A 473 3.78 4.54 17.33
N ARG A 474 2.84 5.45 17.63
CA ARG A 474 2.50 6.56 16.73
C ARG A 474 3.69 7.49 16.52
N HIS A 475 4.42 7.82 17.58
CA HIS A 475 5.56 8.73 17.51
C HIS A 475 6.77 8.08 16.83
N LEU A 476 7.11 6.85 17.22
CA LEU A 476 8.20 6.12 16.57
C LEU A 476 7.87 5.82 15.10
N GLY A 477 6.67 5.32 14.82
CA GLY A 477 6.22 5.06 13.46
C GLY A 477 6.27 6.31 12.57
N TRP A 478 5.83 7.47 13.08
CA TRP A 478 5.95 8.75 12.39
C TRP A 478 7.41 9.17 12.14
N PHE A 479 8.29 8.97 13.13
CA PHE A 479 9.72 9.27 12.99
C PHE A 479 10.37 8.45 11.88
N PHE A 480 10.16 7.13 11.86
CA PHE A 480 10.70 6.25 10.82
C PHE A 480 10.05 6.51 9.45
N TYR A 481 8.73 6.75 9.40
CA TYR A 481 8.04 7.19 8.18
C TYR A 481 8.69 8.44 7.57
N LYS A 482 8.93 9.47 8.41
CA LYS A 482 9.48 10.76 7.94
C LYS A 482 10.93 10.65 7.47
N THR A 483 11.74 9.85 8.17
CA THR A 483 13.19 9.73 7.91
C THR A 483 13.50 8.75 6.77
N LEU A 484 12.86 7.58 6.76
CA LEU A 484 13.11 6.50 5.80
C LEU A 484 12.20 6.57 4.57
N GLY A 485 11.06 7.26 4.63
CA GLY A 485 10.10 7.33 3.53
C GLY A 485 9.35 6.01 3.28
N THR A 486 9.35 5.11 4.27
CA THR A 486 8.56 3.87 4.34
C THR A 486 7.09 4.20 4.65
N SER A 487 6.18 3.23 4.55
CA SER A 487 4.78 3.46 4.91
C SER A 487 4.57 3.54 6.43
N ASN A 488 3.46 4.14 6.88
CA ASN A 488 3.15 4.24 8.31
C ASN A 488 3.00 2.85 8.95
N ALA A 489 2.34 1.92 8.27
CA ALA A 489 2.05 0.59 8.82
C ALA A 489 3.34 -0.20 9.07
N GLU A 490 4.22 -0.30 8.07
CA GLU A 490 5.49 -1.02 8.24
C GLU A 490 6.45 -0.30 9.21
N SER A 491 6.41 1.03 9.27
CA SER A 491 7.22 1.81 10.22
C SER A 491 6.77 1.61 11.66
N ILE A 492 5.46 1.52 11.91
CA ILE A 492 4.90 1.18 13.22
C ILE A 492 5.33 -0.22 13.63
N VAL A 493 5.19 -1.21 12.74
CA VAL A 493 5.59 -2.61 13.01
C VAL A 493 7.08 -2.69 13.31
N ALA A 494 7.92 -2.07 12.48
CA ALA A 494 9.36 -2.07 12.71
C ALA A 494 9.73 -1.43 14.04
N SER A 495 9.07 -0.32 14.40
CA SER A 495 9.28 0.37 15.68
C SER A 495 8.83 -0.44 16.89
N ALA A 496 7.77 -1.24 16.72
CA ALA A 496 7.22 -2.08 17.78
C ALA A 496 8.03 -3.36 18.01
N SER A 497 8.68 -3.89 16.95
CA SER A 497 9.33 -5.22 16.95
C SER A 497 10.31 -5.46 18.12
N PRO A 498 11.11 -4.47 18.57
CA PRO A 498 11.99 -4.65 19.74
C PRO A 498 11.25 -4.86 21.06
N PHE A 499 10.02 -4.35 21.17
CA PHE A 499 9.22 -4.38 22.39
C PHE A 499 8.22 -5.54 22.36
N VAL A 500 7.64 -5.77 21.18
CA VAL A 500 6.53 -6.67 20.92
C VAL A 500 7.04 -7.69 19.90
N GLY A 501 7.10 -8.97 20.30
CA GLY A 501 7.66 -10.06 19.49
C GLY A 501 6.97 -10.25 18.14
N GLN A 502 7.57 -11.06 17.26
CA GLN A 502 7.10 -11.25 15.88
C GLN A 502 5.61 -11.64 15.76
N SER A 503 5.11 -12.47 16.68
CA SER A 503 3.71 -12.90 16.72
C SER A 503 2.77 -11.78 17.17
N GLU A 504 3.12 -11.08 18.25
CA GLU A 504 2.29 -10.04 18.84
C GLU A 504 2.30 -8.78 17.98
N ASN A 505 3.40 -8.53 17.27
CA ASN A 505 3.55 -7.38 16.40
C ASN A 505 2.57 -7.42 15.21
N THR A 506 2.17 -8.62 14.80
CA THR A 506 1.12 -8.82 13.80
C THR A 506 -0.23 -8.26 14.26
N LEU A 507 -0.54 -8.29 15.55
CA LEU A 507 -1.79 -7.75 16.11
C LEU A 507 -1.86 -6.22 16.01
N LEU A 508 -0.72 -5.53 15.93
CA LEU A 508 -0.65 -4.07 15.81
C LEU A 508 -1.10 -3.58 14.43
N VAL A 509 -0.95 -4.43 13.41
CA VAL A 509 -1.33 -4.11 12.03
C VAL A 509 -2.46 -4.98 11.49
N MET A 510 -3.14 -5.75 12.34
CA MET A 510 -4.22 -6.67 11.94
C MET A 510 -5.25 -6.01 11.00
N ASP A 511 -5.66 -4.76 11.30
CA ASP A 511 -6.64 -4.02 10.51
C ASP A 511 -6.12 -3.60 9.11
N TYR A 512 -4.81 -3.66 8.90
CA TYR A 512 -4.13 -3.25 7.66
C TYR A 512 -3.56 -4.43 6.88
N LEU A 513 -3.32 -5.59 7.50
CA LEU A 513 -2.67 -6.76 6.89
C LEU A 513 -3.27 -7.15 5.53
N GLU A 514 -4.59 -7.12 5.39
CA GLU A 514 -5.26 -7.49 4.14
C GLU A 514 -4.95 -6.51 3.00
N GLN A 515 -4.69 -5.24 3.31
CA GLN A 515 -4.46 -4.16 2.34
C GLN A 515 -2.98 -3.86 2.09
N MET A 516 -2.08 -4.37 2.94
CA MET A 516 -0.65 -4.13 2.80
C MET A 516 -0.10 -4.71 1.50
N THR A 517 0.79 -3.98 0.84
CA THR A 517 1.51 -4.52 -0.33
C THR A 517 2.41 -5.68 0.09
N ASN A 518 2.87 -6.49 -0.86
CA ASN A 518 3.82 -7.57 -0.56
C ASN A 518 5.16 -7.05 -0.04
N SER A 519 5.55 -5.83 -0.43
CA SER A 519 6.72 -5.13 0.09
C SER A 519 6.53 -4.71 1.54
N GLU A 520 5.36 -4.18 1.89
CA GLU A 520 5.01 -3.86 3.28
C GLU A 520 4.92 -5.12 4.16
N LEU A 521 4.31 -6.21 3.68
CA LEU A 521 4.27 -7.49 4.39
C LEU A 521 5.69 -8.06 4.60
N HIS A 522 6.54 -8.02 3.57
CA HIS A 522 7.93 -8.46 3.68
C HIS A 522 8.69 -7.63 4.73
N ALA A 523 8.49 -6.30 4.77
CA ALA A 523 9.11 -5.43 5.77
C ALA A 523 8.65 -5.75 7.20
N CYS A 524 7.35 -5.96 7.40
CA CYS A 524 6.80 -6.35 8.70
C CYS A 524 7.40 -7.65 9.23
N MET A 525 7.43 -8.69 8.39
CA MET A 525 8.04 -9.97 8.77
C MET A 525 9.54 -9.84 8.99
N THR A 526 10.25 -9.12 8.11
CA THR A 526 11.70 -8.90 8.24
C THR A 526 12.03 -8.19 9.55
N ALA A 527 11.25 -7.19 9.95
CA ALA A 527 11.46 -6.48 11.20
C ALA A 527 11.25 -7.39 12.42
N GLY A 528 10.20 -8.22 12.41
CA GLY A 528 9.97 -9.22 13.46
C GLY A 528 11.12 -10.25 13.58
N PHE A 529 11.68 -10.70 12.45
CA PHE A 529 12.83 -11.61 12.44
C PHE A 529 14.16 -10.93 12.82
N ALA A 530 14.28 -9.62 12.60
CA ALA A 530 15.51 -8.86 12.85
C ALA A 530 15.67 -8.40 14.31
N THR A 531 14.66 -8.59 15.16
CA THR A 531 14.67 -8.19 16.57
C THR A 531 14.32 -9.38 17.46
N ILE A 532 14.57 -9.22 18.76
CA ILE A 532 13.98 -10.07 19.80
C ILE A 532 12.82 -9.33 20.47
N SER A 533 12.00 -10.06 21.20
CA SER A 533 10.91 -9.51 22.02
C SER A 533 11.43 -9.05 23.39
N GLY A 534 10.81 -8.01 23.95
CA GLY A 534 11.01 -7.64 25.35
C GLY A 534 10.69 -8.77 26.33
N SER A 535 9.77 -9.68 25.97
CA SER A 535 9.36 -10.82 26.81
C SER A 535 10.48 -11.83 27.08
N VAL A 536 11.41 -12.00 26.12
CA VAL A 536 12.55 -12.93 26.22
C VAL A 536 13.84 -12.22 26.59
N PHE A 537 13.85 -10.88 26.65
CA PHE A 537 15.03 -10.08 26.96
C PHE A 537 15.72 -10.53 28.25
N GLN A 538 14.97 -10.65 29.34
CA GLN A 538 15.53 -11.08 30.63
C GLN A 538 16.09 -12.50 30.58
N ALA A 539 15.52 -13.39 29.76
CA ALA A 539 16.00 -14.76 29.66
C ALA A 539 17.44 -14.79 29.10
N TYR A 540 17.74 -13.98 28.08
CA TYR A 540 19.11 -13.87 27.56
C TYR A 540 20.06 -13.18 28.55
N VAL A 541 19.59 -12.16 29.29
CA VAL A 541 20.41 -11.53 30.34
C VAL A 541 20.76 -12.53 31.43
N VAL A 542 19.81 -13.38 31.84
CA VAL A 542 20.06 -14.47 32.80
C VAL A 542 21.01 -15.52 32.24
N LEU A 543 21.01 -15.75 30.92
CA LEU A 543 22.02 -16.60 30.28
C LEU A 543 23.43 -15.99 30.32
N GLY A 544 23.60 -14.72 30.71
CA GLY A 544 24.90 -14.04 30.74
C GLY A 544 25.19 -13.15 29.53
N VAL A 545 24.18 -12.87 28.69
CA VAL A 545 24.32 -11.94 27.56
C VAL A 545 24.30 -10.51 28.08
N ASP A 546 25.19 -9.66 27.56
CA ASP A 546 25.25 -8.25 27.95
C ASP A 546 23.94 -7.52 27.55
N ALA A 547 23.21 -7.07 28.56
CA ALA A 547 21.89 -6.44 28.41
C ALA A 547 21.95 -5.14 27.58
N LYS A 548 23.04 -4.38 27.68
CA LYS A 548 23.26 -3.15 26.91
C LYS A 548 23.47 -3.49 25.44
N ASN A 549 24.32 -4.45 25.12
CA ASN A 549 24.54 -4.89 23.74
C ASN A 549 23.24 -5.42 23.12
N LEU A 550 22.46 -6.19 23.88
CA LEU A 550 21.20 -6.77 23.42
C LEU A 550 20.16 -5.70 23.07
N ILE A 551 19.94 -4.72 23.95
CA ILE A 551 18.96 -3.65 23.67
C ILE A 551 19.45 -2.71 22.56
N THR A 552 20.76 -2.45 22.48
CA THR A 552 21.37 -1.69 21.37
C THR A 552 21.17 -2.39 20.03
N ALA A 553 21.40 -3.70 19.98
CA ALA A 553 21.20 -4.49 18.76
C ALA A 553 19.75 -4.42 18.27
N CYS A 554 18.77 -4.55 19.17
CA CYS A 554 17.35 -4.49 18.82
C CYS A 554 16.95 -3.14 18.23
N ILE A 555 17.40 -2.04 18.84
CA ILE A 555 17.07 -0.68 18.37
C ILE A 555 17.77 -0.38 17.03
N MET A 556 19.02 -0.81 16.86
CA MET A 556 19.74 -0.70 15.57
C MET A 556 19.08 -1.51 14.45
N SER A 557 18.47 -2.65 14.78
CA SER A 557 17.75 -3.49 13.82
C SER A 557 16.47 -2.87 13.28
N ILE A 558 15.88 -1.86 13.92
CA ILE A 558 14.66 -1.17 13.42
C ILE A 558 14.92 -0.54 12.03
N PRO A 559 15.84 0.44 11.88
CA PRO A 559 16.12 1.01 10.56
C PRO A 559 16.80 0.02 9.61
N CYS A 560 17.59 -0.93 10.14
CA CYS A 560 18.30 -1.89 9.32
C CYS A 560 17.34 -2.86 8.62
N SER A 561 16.36 -3.41 9.35
CA SER A 561 15.37 -4.32 8.81
C SER A 561 14.52 -3.67 7.71
N LEU A 562 14.10 -2.42 7.90
CA LEU A 562 13.41 -1.64 6.87
C LEU A 562 14.30 -1.41 5.65
N ALA A 563 15.55 -0.98 5.83
CA ALA A 563 16.49 -0.76 4.73
C ALA A 563 16.74 -2.03 3.91
N LEU A 564 17.06 -3.15 4.56
CA LEU A 564 17.33 -4.42 3.88
C LEU A 564 16.08 -5.01 3.24
N SER A 565 14.93 -4.93 3.90
CA SER A 565 13.67 -5.34 3.30
C SER A 565 13.40 -4.58 1.99
N LYS A 566 13.62 -3.26 1.97
CA LYS A 566 13.41 -2.42 0.78
C LYS A 566 14.49 -2.58 -0.29
N ILE A 567 15.64 -3.19 0.01
CA ILE A 567 16.57 -3.69 -1.01
C ILE A 567 16.02 -5.00 -1.60
N ARG A 568 15.72 -5.98 -0.75
CA ARG A 568 15.34 -7.34 -1.17
C ARG A 568 14.00 -7.35 -1.91
N TYR A 569 13.02 -6.61 -1.39
CA TYR A 569 11.67 -6.51 -1.91
C TYR A 569 11.23 -5.03 -1.95
N PRO A 570 11.65 -4.28 -2.98
CA PRO A 570 11.35 -2.86 -3.09
C PRO A 570 9.86 -2.58 -3.32
N GLU A 571 9.40 -1.42 -2.86
CA GLU A 571 8.02 -0.99 -3.04
C GLU A 571 7.69 -0.82 -4.52
N SER A 572 6.75 -1.62 -5.01
CA SER A 572 6.36 -1.64 -6.43
C SER A 572 4.96 -1.11 -6.70
N ASP A 573 4.10 -1.18 -5.69
CA ASP A 573 2.70 -0.80 -5.72
C ASP A 573 2.49 0.47 -4.89
N GLN A 574 1.31 1.08 -4.96
CA GLN A 574 1.00 2.18 -4.05
C GLN A 574 0.77 1.63 -2.64
N PRO A 575 1.54 2.08 -1.62
CA PRO A 575 1.33 1.67 -0.24
C PRO A 575 -0.11 1.96 0.16
N ALA A 576 -0.68 1.13 1.04
CA ALA A 576 -1.97 1.41 1.64
C ALA A 576 -1.85 2.71 2.46
N ARG A 577 -2.13 3.87 1.83
CA ARG A 577 -2.34 5.11 2.58
C ARG A 577 -3.53 4.88 3.47
N HIS A 578 -3.51 5.45 4.68
CA HIS A 578 -4.67 5.47 5.57
C HIS A 578 -5.88 5.97 4.79
N SER A 579 -6.65 5.04 4.23
CA SER A 579 -7.95 5.35 3.66
C SER A 579 -8.85 5.53 4.87
N PRO A 580 -9.46 6.70 5.07
CA PRO A 580 -10.39 6.93 6.18
C PRO A 580 -11.63 6.02 6.14
N THR A 581 -11.76 5.16 5.12
CA THR A 581 -12.83 4.17 4.94
C THR A 581 -12.58 2.82 5.60
N VAL A 582 -11.38 2.52 6.12
CA VAL A 582 -11.16 1.28 6.88
C VAL A 582 -11.75 1.46 8.26
N LYS A 583 -13.00 1.02 8.43
CA LYS A 583 -13.54 0.83 9.78
C LYS A 583 -12.71 -0.30 10.42
N PRO A 584 -11.94 -0.03 11.50
CA PRO A 584 -11.22 -1.08 12.20
C PRO A 584 -12.22 -2.18 12.57
N LYS A 585 -11.83 -3.46 12.46
CA LYS A 585 -12.71 -4.55 12.90
C LYS A 585 -13.08 -4.26 14.36
N LYS A 586 -14.37 -4.28 14.67
CA LYS A 586 -14.90 -3.97 16.00
C LYS A 586 -14.32 -5.02 16.96
N ARG A 587 -13.22 -4.69 17.64
CA ARG A 587 -12.65 -5.56 18.68
C ARG A 587 -13.63 -5.60 19.84
N GLU A 588 -13.80 -6.76 20.44
CA GLU A 588 -14.23 -6.84 21.83
C GLU A 588 -13.14 -6.15 22.63
N ARG A 589 -13.39 -4.90 23.03
CA ARG A 589 -12.46 -4.19 23.90
C ARG A 589 -12.51 -4.84 25.27
N GLU A 590 -11.36 -4.93 25.90
CA GLU A 590 -11.29 -5.29 27.30
C GLU A 590 -12.14 -4.28 28.09
N VAL A 591 -12.88 -4.79 29.07
CA VAL A 591 -13.88 -3.99 29.81
C VAL A 591 -13.21 -3.13 30.88
N ASN A 592 -12.09 -3.60 31.43
CA ASN A 592 -11.32 -2.93 32.46
C ASN A 592 -9.86 -3.45 32.48
N ILE A 593 -9.02 -2.81 33.29
CA ILE A 593 -7.60 -3.14 33.43
C ILE A 593 -7.37 -4.60 33.87
N LEU A 594 -8.21 -5.13 34.76
CA LEU A 594 -8.06 -6.51 35.25
C LEU A 594 -8.42 -7.53 34.16
N HIS A 595 -9.42 -7.22 33.33
CA HIS A 595 -9.73 -8.02 32.14
C HIS A 595 -8.56 -8.00 31.14
N ALA A 596 -7.94 -6.83 30.90
CA ALA A 596 -6.75 -6.73 30.06
C ALA A 596 -5.55 -7.51 30.62
N LEU A 597 -5.34 -7.45 31.93
CA LEU A 597 -4.31 -8.21 32.62
C LEU A 597 -4.54 -9.73 32.45
N GLY A 598 -5.77 -10.21 32.66
CA GLY A 598 -6.15 -11.61 32.52
C GLY A 598 -5.93 -12.13 31.09
N ASN A 599 -6.39 -11.38 30.08
CA ASN A 599 -6.21 -11.75 28.67
C ASN A 599 -4.73 -11.73 28.25
N GLY A 600 -3.96 -10.74 28.72
CA GLY A 600 -2.53 -10.68 28.45
C GLY A 600 -1.76 -11.84 29.09
N ALA A 601 -2.10 -12.23 30.33
CA ALA A 601 -1.51 -13.39 30.99
C ALA A 601 -1.85 -14.70 30.25
N ALA A 602 -3.10 -14.91 29.84
CA ALA A 602 -3.51 -16.07 29.04
C ALA A 602 -2.77 -16.15 27.69
N THR A 603 -2.61 -15.00 27.03
CA THR A 603 -1.81 -14.90 25.80
C THR A 603 -0.35 -15.28 26.07
N GLY A 604 0.24 -14.79 27.16
CA GLY A 604 1.60 -15.13 27.57
C GLY A 604 1.80 -16.62 27.87
N VAL A 605 0.81 -17.30 28.48
CA VAL A 605 0.84 -18.76 28.68
C VAL A 605 0.86 -19.48 27.34
N HIS A 606 -0.01 -19.09 26.42
CA HIS A 606 -0.06 -19.68 25.08
C HIS A 606 1.28 -19.52 24.35
N LEU A 607 1.86 -18.32 24.37
CA LEU A 607 3.17 -18.03 23.77
C LEU A 607 4.28 -18.88 24.41
N SER A 608 4.27 -19.01 25.74
CA SER A 608 5.25 -19.82 26.46
C SER A 608 5.21 -21.29 26.05
N LEU A 609 4.01 -21.86 25.88
CA LEU A 609 3.83 -23.24 25.41
C LEU A 609 4.31 -23.43 23.96
N LEU A 610 4.09 -22.46 23.08
CA LEU A 610 4.60 -22.50 21.71
C LEU A 610 6.13 -22.48 21.68
N ILE A 611 6.76 -21.64 22.50
CA ILE A 611 8.23 -21.57 22.63
C ILE A 611 8.77 -22.89 23.19
N LEU A 612 8.16 -23.41 24.26
CA LEU A 612 8.53 -24.70 24.86
C LEU A 612 8.51 -25.84 23.84
N ALA A 613 7.39 -26.00 23.12
CA ALA A 613 7.23 -27.04 22.12
C ALA A 613 8.27 -26.90 20.98
N THR A 614 8.52 -25.67 20.54
CA THR A 614 9.50 -25.38 19.47
C THR A 614 10.93 -25.71 19.91
N ILE A 615 11.34 -25.35 21.13
CA ILE A 615 12.68 -25.64 21.66
C ILE A 615 12.88 -27.15 21.82
N ILE A 616 11.93 -27.86 22.45
CA ILE A 616 12.02 -29.32 22.64
C ILE A 616 12.12 -30.01 21.29
N GLY A 617 11.23 -29.68 20.35
CA GLY A 617 11.20 -30.29 19.02
C GLY A 617 12.49 -30.06 18.24
N MET A 618 12.94 -28.80 18.13
CA MET A 618 14.12 -28.47 17.32
C MET A 618 15.43 -28.95 17.91
N VAL A 619 15.63 -28.80 19.24
CA VAL A 619 16.87 -29.30 19.86
C VAL A 619 16.95 -30.82 19.72
N SER A 620 15.86 -31.55 19.98
CA SER A 620 15.83 -33.01 19.82
C SER A 620 16.14 -33.42 18.37
N LEU A 621 15.56 -32.73 17.39
CA LEU A 621 15.80 -33.00 15.98
C LEU A 621 17.25 -32.73 15.58
N ILE A 622 17.87 -31.65 16.06
CA ILE A 622 19.28 -31.34 15.78
C ILE A 622 20.19 -32.43 16.34
N TYR A 623 19.93 -32.91 17.56
CA TYR A 623 20.71 -34.01 18.13
C TYR A 623 20.53 -35.32 17.35
N ALA A 624 19.33 -35.63 16.87
CA ALA A 624 19.08 -36.78 16.01
C ALA A 624 19.83 -36.67 14.67
N VAL A 625 19.83 -35.48 14.04
CA VAL A 625 20.59 -35.20 12.82
C VAL A 625 22.10 -35.31 13.08
N ASN A 626 22.59 -34.74 14.19
CA ASN A 626 24.00 -34.81 14.59
C ASN A 626 24.46 -36.24 14.81
N PHE A 627 23.62 -37.09 15.40
CA PHE A 627 23.91 -38.52 15.54
C PHE A 627 24.09 -39.19 14.18
N GLY A 628 23.14 -38.99 13.25
CA GLY A 628 23.23 -39.55 11.89
C GLY A 628 24.43 -39.01 11.10
N LEU A 629 24.70 -37.71 11.20
CA LEU A 629 25.87 -37.08 10.57
C LEU A 629 27.18 -37.59 11.14
N THR A 630 27.27 -37.78 12.47
CA THR A 630 28.48 -38.34 13.10
C THR A 630 28.69 -39.78 12.64
N TRP A 631 27.62 -40.58 12.58
CA TRP A 631 27.65 -41.94 12.05
C TRP A 631 28.13 -41.99 10.60
N LEU A 632 27.60 -41.13 9.72
CA LEU A 632 28.06 -41.00 8.33
C LEU A 632 29.51 -40.49 8.24
N GLY A 633 29.87 -39.51 9.06
CA GLY A 633 31.19 -38.89 9.11
C GLY A 633 32.30 -39.90 9.39
N GLN A 634 32.03 -40.89 10.26
CA GLN A 634 32.98 -41.95 10.57
C GLN A 634 33.37 -42.79 9.34
N PHE A 635 32.47 -43.00 8.37
CA PHE A 635 32.80 -43.72 7.12
C PHE A 635 33.74 -42.94 6.19
N ILE A 636 33.73 -41.61 6.27
CA ILE A 636 34.56 -40.73 5.45
C ILE A 636 35.75 -40.14 6.23
N GLY A 637 36.05 -40.66 7.43
CA GLY A 637 37.19 -40.26 8.25
C GLY A 637 37.01 -38.98 9.06
N ILE A 638 35.79 -38.43 9.17
CA ILE A 638 35.47 -37.23 9.95
C ILE A 638 34.75 -37.64 11.24
N SER A 639 35.49 -37.71 12.35
CA SER A 639 34.98 -38.25 13.64
C SER A 639 33.97 -37.36 14.36
N SER A 640 33.88 -36.07 14.02
CA SER A 640 33.05 -35.07 14.70
C SER A 640 32.14 -34.29 13.75
N LEU A 641 31.65 -34.94 12.69
CA LEU A 641 30.73 -34.32 11.73
C LEU A 641 29.38 -34.03 12.41
N ARG A 642 29.08 -32.73 12.60
CA ARG A 642 27.82 -32.24 13.16
C ARG A 642 27.22 -31.15 12.26
N LEU A 643 25.92 -30.92 12.40
CA LEU A 643 25.18 -29.91 11.64
C LEU A 643 25.78 -28.52 11.86
N GLU A 644 26.19 -28.19 13.09
CA GLU A 644 26.82 -26.92 13.42
C GLU A 644 28.11 -26.74 12.63
N LEU A 645 28.93 -27.79 12.47
CA LEU A 645 30.17 -27.74 11.71
C LEU A 645 29.90 -27.47 10.22
N ILE A 646 28.91 -28.15 9.63
CA ILE A 646 28.51 -27.96 8.23
C ILE A 646 28.04 -26.52 8.01
N LEU A 647 27.10 -26.05 8.84
CA LEU A 647 26.60 -24.69 8.77
C LEU A 647 27.70 -23.65 9.06
N GLY A 648 28.63 -23.98 9.95
CA GLY A 648 29.80 -23.18 10.27
C GLY A 648 30.68 -22.93 9.05
N TYR A 649 30.95 -23.96 8.24
CA TYR A 649 31.68 -23.78 6.98
C TYR A 649 30.85 -23.07 5.91
N MET A 650 29.54 -23.31 5.82
CA MET A 650 28.67 -22.61 4.87
C MET A 650 28.58 -21.10 5.16
N LEU A 651 28.52 -20.72 6.43
CA LEU A 651 28.42 -19.32 6.87
C LEU A 651 29.79 -18.68 7.14
N TYR A 652 30.89 -19.42 7.03
CA TYR A 652 32.24 -18.91 7.22
C TYR A 652 32.51 -17.60 6.46
N PRO A 653 32.17 -17.49 5.15
CA PRO A 653 32.41 -16.25 4.42
C PRO A 653 31.57 -15.09 4.95
N LEU A 654 30.30 -15.33 5.28
CA LEU A 654 29.41 -14.32 5.87
C LEU A 654 29.97 -13.80 7.18
N THR A 655 30.38 -14.71 8.07
CA THR A 655 30.92 -14.37 9.40
C THR A 655 32.23 -13.60 9.31
N TRP A 656 33.11 -13.98 8.37
CA TRP A 656 34.32 -13.22 8.10
C TRP A 656 33.99 -11.81 7.62
N LEU A 657 33.00 -11.63 6.76
CA LEU A 657 32.56 -10.30 6.31
C LEU A 657 32.06 -9.40 7.45
N LEU A 658 31.60 -9.95 8.58
CA LEU A 658 31.18 -9.13 9.74
C LEU A 658 32.37 -8.48 10.48
N GLY A 659 33.61 -8.86 10.16
CA GLY A 659 34.82 -8.39 10.83
C GLY A 659 35.25 -9.23 12.01
N VAL A 660 34.84 -10.50 12.04
CA VAL A 660 35.30 -11.48 13.03
C VAL A 660 36.77 -11.83 12.75
N PRO A 661 37.67 -11.84 13.75
CA PRO A 661 39.05 -12.26 13.58
C PRO A 661 39.14 -13.71 13.07
N SER A 662 40.03 -13.99 12.11
CA SER A 662 40.11 -15.28 11.40
C SER A 662 40.14 -16.51 12.30
N LYS A 663 40.77 -16.42 13.48
CA LYS A 663 40.83 -17.50 14.48
C LYS A 663 39.48 -17.87 15.09
N ASP A 664 38.54 -16.91 15.18
CA ASP A 664 37.26 -17.06 15.86
C ASP A 664 36.11 -17.31 14.86
N VAL A 665 36.36 -17.17 13.54
CA VAL A 665 35.31 -17.21 12.50
C VAL A 665 34.51 -18.51 12.53
N LEU A 666 35.17 -19.65 12.67
CA LEU A 666 34.46 -20.93 12.64
C LEU A 666 33.48 -21.06 13.82
N GLN A 667 33.92 -20.74 15.04
CA GLN A 667 33.08 -20.81 16.23
C GLN A 667 31.89 -19.85 16.14
N VAL A 668 32.11 -18.61 15.69
CA VAL A 668 31.01 -17.64 15.49
C VAL A 668 30.07 -18.09 14.36
N SER A 669 30.59 -18.70 13.29
CA SER A 669 29.77 -19.21 12.19
C SER A 669 28.88 -20.39 12.61
N GLN A 670 29.39 -21.26 13.48
CA GLN A 670 28.60 -22.34 14.08
C GLN A 670 27.42 -21.79 14.88
N LEU A 671 27.63 -20.72 15.67
CA LEU A 671 26.57 -20.04 16.40
C LEU A 671 25.51 -19.41 15.48
N LEU A 672 25.93 -18.75 14.40
CA LEU A 672 25.00 -18.20 13.40
C LEU A 672 24.22 -19.31 12.68
N GLY A 673 24.87 -20.44 12.39
CA GLY A 673 24.22 -21.62 11.84
C GLY A 673 23.16 -22.16 12.76
N LEU A 674 23.53 -22.37 14.03
CA LEU A 674 22.63 -22.88 15.06
C LEU A 674 21.44 -21.94 15.30
N LYS A 675 21.66 -20.62 15.27
CA LYS A 675 20.58 -19.63 15.28
C LYS A 675 19.56 -19.89 14.18
N LEU A 676 20.01 -20.05 12.93
CA LEU A 676 19.12 -20.15 11.77
C LEU A 676 18.28 -21.44 11.77
N VAL A 677 18.85 -22.57 12.18
CA VAL A 677 18.16 -23.87 12.15
C VAL A 677 17.44 -24.21 13.45
N ALA A 678 17.95 -23.75 14.59
CA ALA A 678 17.34 -23.99 15.90
C ALA A 678 16.55 -22.75 16.33
N ASN A 679 17.26 -21.79 16.91
CA ASN A 679 16.82 -20.47 17.35
C ASN A 679 18.01 -19.78 18.04
N GLU A 680 17.87 -18.48 18.28
CA GLU A 680 18.83 -17.64 18.98
C GLU A 680 19.03 -18.01 20.45
N PHE A 681 18.01 -18.58 21.12
CA PHE A 681 18.13 -19.01 22.52
C PHE A 681 19.15 -20.13 22.69
N VAL A 682 19.09 -21.15 21.85
CA VAL A 682 20.05 -22.27 21.85
C VAL A 682 21.46 -21.75 21.52
N ALA A 683 21.58 -20.83 20.56
CA ALA A 683 22.85 -20.22 20.21
C ALA A 683 23.45 -19.40 21.37
N TYR A 684 22.66 -18.56 22.06
CA TYR A 684 23.13 -17.83 23.24
C TYR A 684 23.52 -18.77 24.38
N SER A 685 22.77 -19.84 24.60
CA SER A 685 23.08 -20.83 25.63
C SER A 685 24.43 -21.53 25.39
N GLN A 686 24.79 -21.78 24.13
CA GLN A 686 26.10 -22.30 23.77
C GLN A 686 27.20 -21.22 23.84
N LEU A 687 26.88 -19.97 23.48
CA LEU A 687 27.81 -18.85 23.61
C LEU A 687 28.26 -18.65 25.07
N THR A 688 27.31 -18.67 26.00
CA THR A 688 27.58 -18.41 27.43
C THR A 688 27.88 -19.66 28.25
N GLY A 689 27.71 -20.84 27.68
CA GLY A 689 28.05 -22.11 28.32
C GLY A 689 27.07 -22.58 29.41
N VAL A 690 25.97 -21.85 29.66
CA VAL A 690 25.02 -22.15 30.74
C VAL A 690 24.40 -23.55 30.62
N ALA A 691 24.20 -24.06 29.39
CA ALA A 691 23.65 -25.41 29.20
C ALA A 691 24.70 -26.52 28.99
N SER A 692 25.96 -26.19 28.71
CA SER A 692 26.96 -27.18 28.25
C SER A 692 28.25 -27.20 29.06
N GLY A 693 28.46 -26.26 29.99
CA GLY A 693 29.64 -26.16 30.84
C GLY A 693 30.91 -25.65 30.14
N ALA A 694 30.92 -25.54 28.81
CA ALA A 694 32.02 -25.00 28.01
C ALA A 694 31.54 -23.75 27.24
N ALA A 695 31.82 -22.57 27.77
CA ALA A 695 31.37 -21.32 27.18
C ALA A 695 32.26 -20.89 26.00
N ILE A 696 31.68 -20.74 24.81
CA ILE A 696 32.45 -20.26 23.64
C ILE A 696 33.00 -18.85 23.90
N GLN A 697 32.28 -18.01 24.66
CA GLN A 697 32.71 -16.65 25.00
C GLN A 697 34.09 -16.58 25.68
N ASP A 698 34.52 -17.65 26.38
CA ASP A 698 35.81 -17.70 27.07
C ASP A 698 36.97 -18.03 26.10
N THR A 699 36.66 -18.55 24.91
CA THR A 699 37.64 -18.98 23.90
C THR A 699 37.82 -17.99 22.75
N ILE A 700 36.85 -17.10 22.53
CA ILE A 700 36.86 -16.13 21.43
C ILE A 700 37.34 -14.75 21.90
N SER A 701 37.79 -13.91 20.97
CA SER A 701 38.19 -12.54 21.29
C SER A 701 37.00 -11.66 21.73
N PRO A 702 37.25 -10.58 22.50
CA PRO A 702 36.21 -9.62 22.88
C PRO A 702 35.48 -8.99 21.69
N ARG A 703 36.18 -8.81 20.56
CA ARG A 703 35.59 -8.36 19.30
C ARG A 703 34.63 -9.39 18.73
N ALA A 704 35.05 -10.64 18.63
CA ALA A 704 34.20 -11.74 18.15
C ALA A 704 32.97 -11.93 19.04
N LEU A 705 33.13 -11.84 20.36
CA LEU A 705 32.01 -11.91 21.32
C LEU A 705 30.99 -10.80 21.08
N LEU A 706 31.44 -9.56 20.90
CA LEU A 706 30.56 -8.44 20.59
C LEU A 706 29.80 -8.65 19.28
N ILE A 707 30.49 -9.07 18.21
CA ILE A 707 29.87 -9.34 16.91
C ILE A 707 28.85 -10.47 17.02
N ALA A 708 29.19 -11.56 17.72
CA ALA A 708 28.29 -12.69 17.94
C ALA A 708 27.04 -12.23 18.72
N GLN A 709 27.19 -11.47 19.79
CA GLN A 709 26.05 -10.97 20.57
C GLN A 709 25.08 -10.13 19.72
N PHE A 710 25.58 -9.26 18.85
CA PHE A 710 24.74 -8.47 17.94
C PHE A 710 24.12 -9.31 16.83
N ALA A 711 24.89 -10.21 16.21
CA ALA A 711 24.42 -11.02 15.09
C ALA A 711 23.40 -12.09 15.53
N LEU A 712 23.45 -12.53 16.79
CA LEU A 712 22.46 -13.45 17.37
C LEU A 712 21.15 -12.76 17.79
N ALA A 713 21.13 -11.44 17.95
CA ALA A 713 20.00 -10.69 18.51
C ALA A 713 18.81 -10.52 17.54
N GLY A 714 18.19 -11.62 17.12
CA GLY A 714 16.91 -11.59 16.40
C GLY A 714 16.32 -12.97 16.15
N PHE A 715 15.00 -13.02 15.94
CA PHE A 715 14.23 -14.26 15.78
C PHE A 715 14.33 -14.96 14.42
N ALA A 716 15.22 -14.53 13.53
CA ALA A 716 15.40 -15.14 12.21
C ALA A 716 15.85 -16.61 12.33
N ASN A 717 14.91 -17.54 12.25
CA ASN A 717 15.13 -18.98 12.27
C ASN A 717 13.95 -19.75 11.63
N THR A 718 14.12 -21.04 11.37
CA THR A 718 13.10 -21.88 10.71
C THR A 718 11.81 -22.03 11.53
N GLY A 719 11.90 -22.10 12.87
CA GLY A 719 10.73 -22.18 13.75
C GLY A 719 9.88 -20.91 13.70
N SER A 720 10.55 -19.75 13.72
CA SER A 720 9.94 -18.43 13.60
C SER A 720 9.20 -18.23 12.27
N VAL A 721 9.73 -18.78 11.17
CA VAL A 721 9.02 -18.77 9.87
C VAL A 721 7.66 -19.44 9.98
N ALA A 722 7.61 -20.63 10.59
CA ALA A 722 6.36 -21.35 10.79
C ALA A 722 5.39 -20.57 11.69
N GLN A 723 5.91 -19.99 12.79
CA GLN A 723 5.11 -19.17 13.71
C GLN A 723 4.52 -17.94 13.04
N VAL A 724 5.30 -17.22 12.23
CA VAL A 724 4.83 -16.03 11.50
C VAL A 724 3.79 -16.39 10.43
N ILE A 725 3.99 -17.48 9.70
CA ILE A 725 2.98 -17.97 8.72
C ILE A 725 1.68 -18.33 9.44
N ALA A 726 1.76 -19.02 10.58
CA ALA A 726 0.58 -19.38 11.37
C ALA A 726 -0.13 -18.15 11.96
N SER A 727 0.63 -17.21 12.52
CA SER A 727 0.11 -16.00 13.17
C SER A 727 -0.53 -15.04 12.16
N ILE A 728 0.17 -14.65 11.10
CA ILE A 728 -0.41 -13.76 10.08
C ILE A 728 -1.51 -14.50 9.31
N GLY A 729 -1.33 -15.80 9.03
CA GLY A 729 -2.32 -16.60 8.30
C GLY A 729 -3.64 -16.82 9.06
N SER A 730 -3.64 -16.82 10.39
CA SER A 730 -4.87 -16.89 11.19
C SER A 730 -5.58 -15.53 11.27
N LEU A 731 -4.81 -14.44 11.28
CA LEU A 731 -5.33 -13.07 11.38
C LEU A 731 -5.81 -12.50 10.03
N ALA A 732 -5.16 -12.87 8.93
CA ALA A 732 -5.51 -12.48 7.56
C ALA A 732 -5.51 -13.71 6.62
N PRO A 733 -6.54 -14.58 6.69
CA PRO A 733 -6.60 -15.81 5.91
C PRO A 733 -6.46 -15.61 4.40
N SER A 734 -6.97 -14.50 3.87
CA SER A 734 -6.87 -14.13 2.45
C SER A 734 -5.43 -13.88 1.97
N ARG A 735 -4.51 -13.54 2.89
CA ARG A 735 -3.10 -13.25 2.59
C ARG A 735 -2.16 -14.40 2.96
N LYS A 736 -2.68 -15.53 3.45
CA LYS A 736 -1.89 -16.69 3.88
C LYS A 736 -0.91 -17.17 2.81
N ALA A 737 -1.33 -17.18 1.54
CA ALA A 737 -0.48 -17.58 0.42
C ALA A 737 0.69 -16.61 0.18
N ASP A 738 0.44 -15.30 0.27
CA ASP A 738 1.48 -14.28 0.10
C ASP A 738 2.51 -14.36 1.23
N VAL A 739 2.03 -14.44 2.48
CA VAL A 739 2.87 -14.58 3.68
C VAL A 739 3.76 -15.81 3.54
N SER A 740 3.19 -16.97 3.18
CA SER A 740 3.96 -18.21 3.02
C SER A 740 5.06 -18.10 1.95
N ARG A 741 4.78 -17.42 0.82
CA ARG A 741 5.77 -17.18 -0.25
C ARG A 741 6.89 -16.24 0.17
N LEU A 742 6.59 -15.26 1.02
CA LEU A 742 7.52 -14.20 1.42
C LEU A 742 8.33 -14.56 2.68
N ALA A 743 7.81 -15.40 3.57
CA ALA A 743 8.35 -15.61 4.92
C ALA A 743 9.81 -16.08 4.95
N VAL A 744 10.21 -17.00 4.05
CA VAL A 744 11.61 -17.46 3.97
C VAL A 744 12.54 -16.32 3.54
N SER A 745 12.14 -15.53 2.53
CA SER A 745 12.90 -14.35 2.09
C SER A 745 13.01 -13.31 3.21
N ALA A 746 11.91 -13.07 3.93
CA ALA A 746 11.89 -12.13 5.05
C ALA A 746 12.78 -12.61 6.21
N CYS A 747 12.77 -13.90 6.53
CA CYS A 747 13.63 -14.50 7.57
C CYS A 747 15.11 -14.36 7.23
N LEU A 748 15.52 -14.71 6.01
CA LEU A 748 16.90 -14.53 5.57
C LEU A 748 17.30 -13.05 5.58
N THR A 749 16.40 -12.15 5.17
CA THR A 749 16.63 -10.71 5.23
C THR A 749 16.77 -10.21 6.67
N GLY A 750 15.97 -10.75 7.61
CA GLY A 750 16.06 -10.44 9.03
C GLY A 750 17.36 -10.91 9.67
N ALA A 751 17.83 -12.12 9.30
CA ALA A 751 19.14 -12.61 9.70
C ALA A 751 20.26 -11.71 9.20
N LEU A 752 20.20 -11.31 7.93
CA LEU A 752 21.14 -10.35 7.34
C LEU A 752 21.05 -8.96 8.00
N ALA A 753 19.89 -8.53 8.49
CA ALA A 753 19.75 -7.28 9.24
C ALA A 753 20.49 -7.34 10.57
N THR A 754 20.35 -8.42 11.34
CA THR A 754 21.15 -8.62 12.56
C THR A 754 22.65 -8.70 12.29
N ALA A 755 23.04 -9.36 11.19
CA ALA A 755 24.44 -9.44 10.76
C ALA A 755 24.98 -8.07 10.32
N MET A 756 24.19 -7.27 9.61
CA MET A 756 24.52 -5.91 9.20
C MET A 756 24.69 -4.97 10.41
N SER A 757 23.80 -5.03 11.39
CA SER A 757 23.95 -4.32 12.67
C SER A 757 25.26 -4.69 13.36
N ALA A 758 25.60 -5.99 13.39
CA ALA A 758 26.85 -6.47 13.97
C ALA A 758 28.09 -5.96 13.20
N ALA A 759 28.05 -5.98 11.86
CA ALA A 759 29.13 -5.44 11.02
C ALA A 759 29.33 -3.93 11.24
N ILE A 760 28.25 -3.16 11.42
CA ILE A 760 28.33 -1.72 11.68
C ILE A 760 28.92 -1.42 13.06
N VAL A 761 28.51 -2.17 14.09
CA VAL A 761 29.15 -2.04 15.42
C VAL A 761 30.62 -2.44 15.36
N SER A 762 30.94 -3.52 14.64
CA SER A 762 32.31 -3.97 14.40
C SER A 762 33.16 -2.91 13.69
N MET A 763 32.59 -2.21 12.71
CA MET A 763 33.24 -1.09 12.00
C MET A 763 33.49 0.13 12.91
N ILE A 764 32.65 0.34 13.92
CA ILE A 764 32.78 1.46 14.86
C ILE A 764 33.83 1.16 15.94
N VAL A 765 33.83 -0.06 16.45
CA VAL A 765 34.62 -0.44 17.64
C VAL A 765 36.11 -0.50 17.36
#